data_AF-A0AAN7PW98-F1
#
_entry.id   AF-A0AAN7PW98-F1
#
_cell.length_a   1.000
_cell.length_b   1.000
_cell.length_c   1.000
_cell.angle_alpha   90.00
_cell.angle_beta   90.00
_cell.angle_gamma   90.00
#
_symmetry.space_group_name_H-M   'P 1'
#
loop_
_entity.id
_entity.type
_entity.pdbx_description
1 polymer ?
#
loop_
_entity_poly.entity_id
_entity_poly.type
_entity_poly.pdbx_seq_one_letter_code
_entity_poly.pdbx_strand_id
1 'polypeptide(L)'
;MGSLSLTSIHKAFCFCFLGRAGPAPNLGAPFISDSGAFHPKPFWKILHHFFWYYSTGRTMVDKKRKRGRKNSNSASDGTPETLDHQHPVATPASASSPGFSVPVSTAAAAGETTVDSRAAASRRARKKFKGSSPERRSSRLAELNGDCSAPMNVEDDERVEPPPPPMPSWETVARVVPTMDAVVKVFCVHTEPNFSLPWQRKRQYSSGSSGFIIGGKRVLTNAHSVEHHTQVKVKKRGSDTKYLATVLAIGTECDLAMLTVSNEEFWEGVSPLEFGELPALQDAVTVVGYPIGGDTISVTSGVVSRMEILSYAHGSTELLGVQIDAAINSGNSGGPAFNDKGKCVGIAFQSLKHEDVENIGYIIPTPVIMHFIHDYEKNGAYTGFPILGVEWQKMENPDLRSSVGMAPDQKGVRIRRIEPTAPESYVLKPSDVILSFDGVDIANDGTVSFRHGERIGFSYLVSQKYTGDSALVKVLRNSEILEFNIKLATHKRLIPAHIKGKPPSYYIIAGFVFAAVSVPYLRSEYGKDYEFDAPVKLLDKLLHAMAESVDEQLVVVSQVLVADVNIGYEDIVNTQVLAFNGKPVKNLKSLADMVESCEDEYLQFDLEYQQIVVLKTETAKVATSEILTTHCIPSAMSDDLKT
;
A
#
# COMPACT_ATOMS: atom_id res chain seq x y z
N MET A 1 33.90 23.85 -42.69
CA MET A 1 34.71 22.61 -42.67
C MET A 1 35.07 22.34 -41.22
N GLY A 2 34.84 21.17 -40.63
CA GLY A 2 34.10 19.99 -41.09
C GLY A 2 33.77 19.08 -39.89
N SER A 3 32.75 18.23 -40.01
CA SER A 3 32.35 17.27 -38.96
C SER A 3 32.98 15.90 -39.15
N LEU A 4 33.14 15.17 -38.03
CA LEU A 4 33.34 13.70 -37.84
C LEU A 4 33.63 13.53 -36.34
N SER A 5 32.93 12.78 -35.48
CA SER A 5 31.94 11.68 -35.57
C SER A 5 32.50 10.25 -35.68
N LEU A 6 31.92 9.37 -34.85
CA LEU A 6 31.81 7.90 -34.88
C LEU A 6 32.86 6.97 -34.23
N THR A 7 32.31 6.17 -33.29
CA THR A 7 32.54 4.73 -33.00
C THR A 7 33.85 4.18 -32.39
N SER A 8 33.70 3.73 -31.13
CA SER A 8 33.80 2.32 -30.68
C SER A 8 35.01 1.44 -31.05
N ILE A 9 35.70 0.94 -30.02
CA ILE A 9 36.37 -0.37 -30.03
C ILE A 9 35.85 -1.22 -28.87
N HIS A 10 35.66 -2.52 -29.13
CA HIS A 10 35.07 -3.51 -28.23
C HIS A 10 35.89 -4.81 -28.34
N LYS A 11 36.25 -5.46 -27.22
CA LYS A 11 36.80 -6.84 -27.04
C LYS A 11 37.43 -6.97 -25.63
N ALA A 12 37.57 -8.12 -24.96
CA ALA A 12 36.97 -9.47 -25.01
C ALA A 12 37.57 -10.29 -23.81
N PHE A 13 37.44 -11.62 -23.59
CA PHE A 13 36.96 -12.76 -24.38
C PHE A 13 36.51 -13.91 -23.43
N CYS A 14 35.64 -14.82 -23.89
CA CYS A 14 35.22 -16.04 -23.18
C CYS A 14 36.14 -17.25 -23.43
N PHE A 15 36.09 -18.27 -22.56
CA PHE A 15 36.46 -19.67 -22.81
C PHE A 15 35.74 -20.60 -21.79
N CYS A 16 35.43 -21.88 -22.02
CA CYS A 16 34.76 -22.52 -23.17
C CYS A 16 34.12 -23.86 -22.69
N PHE A 17 33.36 -24.58 -23.53
CA PHE A 17 32.48 -25.71 -23.15
C PHE A 17 32.95 -27.09 -23.70
N LEU A 18 32.72 -28.18 -22.95
CA LEU A 18 32.72 -29.62 -23.36
C LEU A 18 32.41 -30.51 -22.13
N GLY A 19 31.77 -31.70 -22.19
CA GLY A 19 30.96 -32.31 -23.26
C GLY A 19 31.19 -33.82 -23.48
N ARG A 20 30.52 -34.71 -22.70
CA ARG A 20 30.44 -36.19 -22.94
C ARG A 20 29.22 -36.81 -22.21
N ALA A 21 28.85 -38.06 -22.52
CA ALA A 21 27.57 -38.66 -22.09
C ALA A 21 27.60 -40.19 -21.80
N GLY A 22 26.73 -40.62 -20.87
CA GLY A 22 26.30 -42.02 -20.59
C GLY A 22 27.26 -42.92 -19.81
N PRO A 23 26.83 -44.11 -19.32
CA PRO A 23 25.47 -44.67 -19.24
C PRO A 23 25.04 -45.03 -17.79
N ALA A 24 23.92 -45.76 -17.60
CA ALA A 24 23.39 -46.21 -16.30
C ALA A 24 23.63 -47.72 -16.01
N PRO A 25 23.58 -48.17 -14.74
CA PRO A 25 23.50 -49.58 -14.36
C PRO A 25 22.13 -49.98 -13.74
N ASN A 26 21.78 -51.28 -13.83
CA ASN A 26 20.62 -51.91 -13.18
C ASN A 26 21.01 -52.66 -11.90
N LEU A 27 20.10 -52.71 -10.92
CA LEU A 27 19.95 -53.66 -9.78
C LEU A 27 18.60 -53.32 -9.11
N GLY A 28 17.77 -54.21 -8.56
CA GLY A 28 17.70 -55.68 -8.53
C GLY A 28 16.63 -56.13 -7.51
N ALA A 29 15.64 -56.94 -7.90
CA ALA A 29 14.51 -57.36 -7.02
C ALA A 29 14.84 -58.65 -6.21
N PRO A 30 14.11 -58.98 -5.12
CA PRO A 30 12.76 -59.59 -5.18
C PRO A 30 11.71 -58.90 -4.26
N PHE A 31 10.38 -59.03 -4.39
CA PHE A 31 9.45 -60.14 -4.67
C PHE A 31 9.03 -61.01 -3.45
N ILE A 32 7.85 -60.70 -2.89
CA ILE A 32 6.79 -61.53 -2.29
C ILE A 32 5.62 -60.53 -2.11
N SER A 33 4.51 -60.53 -2.85
CA SER A 33 3.49 -61.56 -3.14
C SER A 33 2.58 -61.92 -1.96
N ASP A 34 1.43 -61.26 -1.90
CA ASP A 34 0.17 -62.02 -1.79
C ASP A 34 -0.94 -61.33 -2.60
N SER A 35 -2.05 -62.03 -2.86
CA SER A 35 -2.96 -61.72 -3.97
C SER A 35 -4.45 -61.85 -3.62
N GLY A 36 -5.24 -60.86 -4.07
CA GLY A 36 -6.70 -60.87 -4.03
C GLY A 36 -7.25 -60.27 -5.31
N ALA A 37 -7.69 -61.10 -6.25
CA ALA A 37 -7.94 -60.69 -7.63
C ALA A 37 -9.39 -60.31 -7.92
N PHE A 38 -9.57 -59.29 -8.76
CA PHE A 38 -10.77 -59.12 -9.59
C PHE A 38 -10.35 -58.96 -11.07
N HIS A 39 -11.17 -59.46 -11.98
CA HIS A 39 -10.85 -59.55 -13.41
C HIS A 39 -12.02 -59.09 -14.30
N PRO A 40 -11.78 -58.66 -15.56
CA PRO A 40 -12.31 -57.37 -15.99
C PRO A 40 -12.93 -57.37 -17.41
N LYS A 41 -13.32 -56.18 -17.90
CA LYS A 41 -13.24 -55.63 -19.28
C LYS A 41 -14.48 -54.76 -19.64
N PRO A 42 -14.41 -53.90 -20.67
CA PRO A 42 -13.24 -53.30 -21.34
C PRO A 42 -13.26 -51.75 -21.35
N PHE A 43 -12.20 -51.11 -21.84
CA PHE A 43 -12.09 -49.64 -21.94
C PHE A 43 -11.34 -49.23 -23.22
N TRP A 44 -11.82 -48.20 -23.93
CA TRP A 44 -11.16 -47.30 -24.91
C TRP A 44 -12.25 -46.35 -25.47
N LYS A 45 -12.01 -45.10 -25.88
CA LYS A 45 -10.78 -44.45 -26.39
C LYS A 45 -10.90 -42.89 -26.34
N ILE A 46 -9.76 -42.17 -26.44
CA ILE A 46 -9.61 -40.71 -26.76
C ILE A 46 -9.99 -39.76 -25.60
N LEU A 47 -9.20 -38.80 -25.07
CA LEU A 47 -7.87 -38.17 -25.33
C LEU A 47 -7.87 -36.75 -25.97
N HIS A 48 -7.27 -35.79 -25.23
CA HIS A 48 -6.50 -34.61 -25.67
C HIS A 48 -7.13 -33.19 -25.79
N HIS A 49 -6.23 -32.19 -25.70
CA HIS A 49 -6.38 -30.72 -25.80
C HIS A 49 -6.95 -29.94 -24.59
N PHE A 50 -6.47 -28.72 -24.26
CA PHE A 50 -5.50 -27.82 -24.93
C PHE A 50 -4.57 -27.11 -23.91
N PHE A 51 -3.34 -26.75 -24.32
CA PHE A 51 -2.53 -25.74 -23.63
C PHE A 51 -1.55 -25.02 -24.60
N TRP A 52 -1.22 -23.78 -24.27
CA TRP A 52 -0.12 -22.91 -24.74
C TRP A 52 -0.12 -22.21 -26.13
N TYR A 53 0.02 -20.88 -26.01
CA TYR A 53 0.85 -19.94 -26.80
C TYR A 53 0.50 -19.50 -28.22
N TYR A 54 0.71 -18.19 -28.46
CA TYR A 54 1.23 -17.67 -29.73
C TYR A 54 2.13 -16.45 -29.52
N SER A 55 3.19 -16.36 -30.32
CA SER A 55 4.04 -15.18 -30.49
C SER A 55 4.57 -15.14 -31.92
N THR A 56 4.86 -13.93 -32.43
CA THR A 56 5.74 -13.66 -33.60
C THR A 56 5.57 -14.49 -34.89
N GLY A 57 4.72 -14.00 -35.81
CA GLY A 57 5.17 -13.31 -37.05
C GLY A 57 5.81 -14.07 -38.24
N ARG A 58 5.56 -13.49 -39.45
CA ARG A 58 6.23 -13.64 -40.77
C ARG A 58 5.83 -14.78 -41.76
N THR A 59 4.86 -14.42 -42.61
CA THR A 59 4.97 -14.38 -44.11
C THR A 59 5.53 -15.56 -44.93
N MET A 60 4.66 -16.20 -45.74
CA MET A 60 4.74 -16.34 -47.23
C MET A 60 3.39 -16.96 -47.72
N VAL A 61 2.61 -16.42 -48.68
CA VAL A 61 2.79 -16.06 -50.11
C VAL A 61 2.37 -17.18 -51.10
N ASP A 62 1.19 -16.96 -51.71
CA ASP A 62 0.67 -17.36 -53.04
C ASP A 62 0.66 -18.84 -53.50
N LYS A 63 -0.56 -19.39 -53.75
CA LYS A 63 -0.98 -19.73 -55.14
C LYS A 63 -2.49 -19.97 -55.35
N LYS A 64 -2.93 -19.58 -56.56
CA LYS A 64 -4.34 -19.47 -57.03
C LYS A 64 -4.89 -20.74 -57.70
N ARG A 65 -6.22 -20.94 -57.64
CA ARG A 65 -7.11 -21.30 -58.78
C ARG A 65 -8.59 -21.23 -58.34
N LYS A 66 -9.49 -20.36 -58.86
CA LYS A 66 -10.03 -20.04 -60.21
C LYS A 66 -11.18 -20.94 -60.74
N ARG A 67 -12.41 -20.40 -60.65
CA ARG A 67 -13.65 -20.48 -61.51
C ARG A 67 -14.62 -19.45 -60.86
N GLY A 68 -15.45 -18.62 -61.51
CA GLY A 68 -15.99 -18.49 -62.88
C GLY A 68 -17.54 -18.38 -62.76
N ARG A 69 -18.31 -17.49 -63.40
CA ARG A 69 -18.16 -16.88 -64.75
C ARG A 69 -19.30 -15.85 -65.06
N LYS A 70 -18.98 -14.63 -65.56
CA LYS A 70 -19.85 -13.64 -66.31
C LYS A 70 -21.09 -13.08 -65.57
N ASN A 71 -21.73 -11.94 -65.88
CA ASN A 71 -21.60 -10.74 -66.78
C ASN A 71 -22.59 -9.67 -66.19
N SER A 72 -22.87 -8.45 -66.69
CA SER A 72 -22.21 -7.30 -67.38
C SER A 72 -23.29 -6.17 -67.51
N ASN A 73 -23.14 -4.93 -67.99
CA ASN A 73 -22.09 -4.19 -68.72
C ASN A 73 -21.39 -3.18 -67.75
N SER A 74 -21.08 -1.89 -67.97
CA SER A 74 -21.22 -0.90 -69.08
C SER A 74 -20.11 0.17 -69.02
N ALA A 75 -20.16 1.18 -69.92
CA ALA A 75 -19.20 2.28 -70.11
C ALA A 75 -19.40 3.46 -69.11
N SER A 76 -18.50 4.45 -68.99
CA SER A 76 -17.34 4.89 -69.81
C SER A 76 -16.15 5.33 -68.92
N ASP A 77 -14.87 5.03 -69.22
CA ASP A 77 -13.95 5.67 -70.21
C ASP A 77 -13.57 7.12 -69.84
N GLY A 78 -12.30 7.55 -69.72
CA GLY A 78 -11.01 6.87 -69.95
C GLY A 78 -9.80 7.55 -69.23
N THR A 79 -8.59 6.99 -69.37
CA THR A 79 -7.31 7.32 -68.65
C THR A 79 -6.19 7.71 -69.66
N PRO A 80 -4.86 7.80 -69.34
CA PRO A 80 -4.08 7.81 -68.08
C PRO A 80 -3.32 9.17 -67.91
N GLU A 81 -2.04 9.43 -67.54
CA GLU A 81 -0.72 8.75 -67.29
C GLU A 81 0.06 9.54 -66.19
N THR A 82 0.81 8.94 -65.23
CA THR A 82 2.26 8.56 -65.21
C THR A 82 3.28 9.71 -65.50
N LEU A 83 4.47 9.83 -64.88
CA LEU A 83 5.13 9.19 -63.71
C LEU A 83 6.32 10.07 -63.22
N ASP A 84 6.81 9.79 -62.01
CA ASP A 84 8.22 9.91 -61.51
C ASP A 84 9.08 11.21 -61.47
N HIS A 85 9.60 11.45 -60.26
CA HIS A 85 11.05 11.63 -59.91
C HIS A 85 11.77 13.01 -59.84
N GLN A 86 12.28 13.24 -58.61
CA GLN A 86 13.63 13.74 -58.22
C GLN A 86 13.99 15.25 -58.23
N HIS A 87 14.68 15.65 -57.15
CA HIS A 87 15.40 16.93 -56.99
C HIS A 87 16.74 16.94 -57.76
N PRO A 88 17.36 18.12 -57.90
CA PRO A 88 18.64 18.27 -57.18
C PRO A 88 18.84 19.61 -56.43
N VAL A 89 19.89 19.63 -55.61
CA VAL A 89 20.33 20.67 -54.67
C VAL A 89 21.08 21.83 -55.34
N ALA A 90 20.97 23.06 -54.81
CA ALA A 90 22.03 24.08 -54.94
C ALA A 90 22.02 25.13 -53.79
N THR A 91 23.19 25.35 -53.16
CA THR A 91 23.55 26.53 -52.33
C THR A 91 25.07 26.72 -52.36
N PRO A 92 25.59 27.96 -52.32
CA PRO A 92 26.83 28.20 -51.56
C PRO A 92 26.93 29.59 -50.86
N ALA A 93 27.79 29.64 -49.82
CA ALA A 93 28.56 30.79 -49.27
C ALA A 93 27.84 32.15 -48.94
N SER A 94 27.86 32.78 -47.74
CA SER A 94 28.78 32.92 -46.58
C SER A 94 29.72 34.15 -46.59
N ALA A 95 29.54 35.11 -45.66
CA ALA A 95 30.61 36.01 -45.15
C ALA A 95 30.23 36.82 -43.87
N SER A 96 31.22 37.03 -43.00
CA SER A 96 31.49 38.19 -42.10
C SER A 96 30.44 38.80 -41.12
N SER A 97 30.81 38.84 -39.83
CA SER A 97 30.37 39.82 -38.81
C SER A 97 31.11 41.17 -38.96
N PRO A 98 30.63 42.28 -38.34
CA PRO A 98 30.87 42.59 -36.91
C PRO A 98 29.58 43.05 -36.18
N GLY A 99 29.52 43.35 -34.88
CA GLY A 99 30.56 43.42 -33.84
C GLY A 99 30.65 44.81 -33.17
N PHE A 100 29.85 45.07 -32.12
CA PHE A 100 30.00 46.24 -31.22
C PHE A 100 29.42 45.93 -29.83
N SER A 101 29.69 46.78 -28.82
CA SER A 101 29.51 46.45 -27.39
C SER A 101 29.42 47.69 -26.47
N VAL A 102 29.16 47.47 -25.15
CA VAL A 102 29.29 48.44 -24.02
C VAL A 102 28.16 49.52 -23.98
N PRO A 103 27.71 50.06 -22.82
CA PRO A 103 28.26 49.97 -21.45
C PRO A 103 27.36 49.39 -20.33
N VAL A 104 28.04 49.01 -19.24
CA VAL A 104 27.54 49.10 -17.85
C VAL A 104 28.08 50.42 -17.25
N SER A 105 27.37 51.06 -16.31
CA SER A 105 27.89 52.20 -15.53
C SER A 105 27.72 51.98 -14.02
N THR A 106 28.51 52.67 -13.20
CA THR A 106 28.74 52.36 -11.77
C THR A 106 28.73 53.61 -10.88
N ALA A 107 28.25 53.44 -9.64
CA ALA A 107 28.58 54.21 -8.42
C ALA A 107 28.15 53.35 -7.21
N ALA A 108 28.88 53.09 -6.11
CA ALA A 108 29.97 53.79 -5.38
C ALA A 108 29.48 54.97 -4.52
N ALA A 109 29.92 55.22 -3.27
CA ALA A 109 30.72 54.47 -2.25
C ALA A 109 30.35 55.03 -0.84
N ALA A 110 30.89 54.70 0.35
CA ALA A 110 31.98 53.85 0.88
C ALA A 110 31.53 53.32 2.29
N GLY A 111 32.32 52.74 3.22
CA GLY A 111 33.73 52.37 3.35
C GLY A 111 33.87 51.23 4.41
N GLU A 112 34.97 50.48 4.60
CA GLU A 112 36.36 50.88 4.95
C GLU A 112 36.50 51.54 6.34
N THR A 113 37.46 51.22 7.24
CA THR A 113 38.59 50.25 7.29
C THR A 113 38.62 49.59 8.72
N THR A 114 39.59 48.83 9.27
CA THR A 114 40.90 48.18 8.93
C THR A 114 41.01 46.93 9.85
N VAL A 115 41.57 45.75 9.50
CA VAL A 115 42.99 45.33 9.33
C VAL A 115 43.90 45.49 10.58
N ASP A 116 44.41 44.36 11.11
CA ASP A 116 45.86 44.18 11.33
C ASP A 116 46.28 42.69 11.25
N SER A 117 47.57 42.39 11.09
CA SER A 117 48.09 41.07 10.73
C SER A 117 49.57 40.82 11.10
N ARG A 118 49.88 39.59 11.52
CA ARG A 118 51.20 38.90 11.41
C ARG A 118 51.00 37.43 11.82
N ALA A 119 51.37 36.38 11.10
CA ALA A 119 52.47 36.14 10.15
C ALA A 119 53.85 35.88 10.80
N ALA A 120 54.12 34.59 11.08
CA ALA A 120 55.47 34.01 11.17
C ALA A 120 55.39 32.55 10.69
N ALA A 121 56.33 32.12 9.84
CA ALA A 121 56.34 30.78 9.26
C ALA A 121 57.66 30.05 9.54
N SER A 122 57.61 28.73 9.68
CA SER A 122 58.79 27.87 9.64
C SER A 122 58.50 26.55 8.93
N ARG A 123 59.42 26.12 8.08
CA ARG A 123 59.36 24.86 7.32
C ARG A 123 60.54 23.98 7.73
N ARG A 124 60.33 22.67 7.97
CA ARG A 124 61.17 21.63 7.33
C ARG A 124 60.74 20.16 7.53
N ALA A 125 61.03 19.40 6.47
CA ALA A 125 61.46 18.00 6.44
C ALA A 125 60.49 16.86 6.84
N ARG A 126 60.13 16.06 5.82
CA ARG A 126 59.67 14.66 5.96
C ARG A 126 60.75 13.78 6.61
N LYS A 127 60.34 12.73 7.33
CA LYS A 127 61.04 11.43 7.34
C LYS A 127 60.03 10.27 7.34
N LYS A 128 60.41 9.13 6.77
CA LYS A 128 59.56 7.93 6.65
C LYS A 128 59.65 7.08 7.92
N PHE A 129 58.55 6.39 8.27
CA PHE A 129 58.58 5.14 9.03
C PHE A 129 57.80 4.05 8.27
N LYS A 130 58.17 2.78 8.47
CA LYS A 130 57.64 1.63 7.72
C LYS A 130 57.88 0.33 8.50
N GLY A 131 56.90 -0.57 8.53
CA GLY A 131 56.97 -1.88 9.19
C GLY A 131 56.55 -1.85 10.67
N SER A 132 56.08 -2.96 11.26
CA SER A 132 55.87 -4.30 10.69
C SER A 132 54.81 -5.10 11.44
N SER A 133 54.06 -5.94 10.72
CA SER A 133 53.15 -6.96 11.29
C SER A 133 53.90 -8.28 11.54
N PRO A 134 53.53 -9.09 12.56
CA PRO A 134 54.06 -10.44 12.74
C PRO A 134 53.15 -11.51 12.13
N GLU A 135 53.65 -12.23 11.12
CA GLU A 135 53.10 -13.53 10.70
C GLU A 135 54.07 -14.67 11.06
N ARG A 136 53.48 -15.87 11.22
CA ARG A 136 54.03 -17.22 11.00
C ARG A 136 55.56 -17.40 11.05
N ARG A 137 56.01 -18.28 11.96
CA ARG A 137 57.30 -18.98 11.84
C ARG A 137 57.10 -20.49 11.90
N SER A 138 57.70 -21.22 10.97
CA SER A 138 57.54 -22.66 10.80
C SER A 138 58.75 -23.46 11.31
N SER A 139 58.53 -24.77 11.47
CA SER A 139 59.49 -25.86 11.23
C SER A 139 60.87 -25.81 11.90
N ARG A 140 61.05 -26.69 12.89
CA ARG A 140 62.27 -27.51 13.04
C ARG A 140 61.88 -28.98 13.17
N LEU A 141 62.83 -29.88 12.96
CA LEU A 141 62.62 -31.31 12.71
C LEU A 141 63.63 -32.13 13.53
N ALA A 142 63.20 -33.32 13.95
CA ALA A 142 63.99 -34.47 14.43
C ALA A 142 64.80 -34.35 15.74
N GLU A 143 64.48 -35.26 16.68
CA GLU A 143 65.28 -36.01 17.69
C GLU A 143 64.38 -36.29 18.90
N LEU A 144 64.36 -37.46 19.57
CA LEU A 144 64.79 -38.84 19.27
C LEU A 144 64.00 -39.79 20.23
N ASN A 145 64.02 -41.12 19.99
CA ASN A 145 63.12 -42.12 20.60
C ASN A 145 63.08 -42.20 22.15
N GLY A 146 61.93 -42.63 22.70
CA GLY A 146 61.80 -43.14 24.06
C GLY A 146 60.41 -43.74 24.35
N ASP A 147 60.31 -45.07 24.47
CA ASP A 147 59.07 -45.79 24.78
C ASP A 147 58.66 -45.67 26.26
N CYS A 148 57.36 -45.57 26.53
CA CYS A 148 56.73 -46.19 27.71
C CYS A 148 55.19 -46.26 27.54
N SER A 149 54.57 -47.37 27.91
CA SER A 149 53.16 -47.66 27.64
C SER A 149 52.26 -47.69 28.89
N ALA A 150 51.15 -46.96 28.86
CA ALA A 150 49.98 -47.16 29.73
C ALA A 150 48.74 -46.45 29.12
N PRO A 151 47.55 -47.10 29.07
CA PRO A 151 46.31 -46.45 28.64
C PRO A 151 45.42 -46.03 29.82
N MET A 152 44.70 -44.91 29.70
CA MET A 152 43.29 -44.80 30.10
C MET A 152 42.64 -43.49 29.65
N ASN A 153 41.34 -43.60 29.36
CA ASN A 153 40.27 -42.60 29.39
C ASN A 153 40.51 -41.23 28.71
N VAL A 154 39.91 -41.08 27.53
CA VAL A 154 39.30 -39.81 27.11
C VAL A 154 37.86 -39.82 27.62
N GLU A 155 37.39 -38.74 28.22
CA GLU A 155 35.97 -38.52 28.48
C GLU A 155 35.38 -37.73 27.31
N ASP A 156 34.27 -38.18 26.75
CA ASP A 156 33.62 -37.53 25.60
C ASP A 156 32.85 -36.28 26.05
N ASP A 157 33.28 -35.11 25.58
CA ASP A 157 32.62 -33.81 25.79
C ASP A 157 31.39 -33.69 24.87
N GLU A 158 30.27 -34.31 25.25
CA GLU A 158 29.00 -34.22 24.53
C GLU A 158 28.50 -32.77 24.50
N ARG A 159 28.59 -32.14 23.32
CA ARG A 159 27.93 -30.87 23.04
C ARG A 159 26.42 -31.06 23.03
N VAL A 160 25.79 -30.83 24.17
CA VAL A 160 24.34 -30.71 24.31
C VAL A 160 23.85 -29.55 23.44
N GLU A 161 23.20 -29.87 22.31
CA GLU A 161 22.41 -28.88 21.57
C GLU A 161 21.25 -28.40 22.46
N PRO A 162 20.87 -27.11 22.40
CA PRO A 162 19.71 -26.62 23.16
C PRO A 162 18.45 -27.39 22.71
N PRO A 163 17.58 -27.80 23.66
CA PRO A 163 16.38 -28.56 23.30
C PRO A 163 15.49 -27.76 22.35
N PRO A 164 14.81 -28.42 21.40
CA PRO A 164 13.85 -27.75 20.54
C PRO A 164 12.76 -27.06 21.37
N PRO A 165 12.18 -25.94 20.91
CA PRO A 165 11.13 -25.24 21.63
C PRO A 165 9.97 -26.21 21.91
N PRO A 166 9.34 -26.13 23.10
CA PRO A 166 8.34 -27.09 23.50
C PRO A 166 7.15 -27.05 22.55
N MET A 167 6.85 -28.18 21.91
CA MET A 167 5.62 -28.30 21.10
C MET A 167 4.40 -28.01 21.98
N PRO A 168 3.37 -27.31 21.46
CA PRO A 168 2.16 -27.04 22.23
C PRO A 168 1.55 -28.36 22.71
N SER A 169 1.23 -28.43 24.00
CA SER A 169 0.72 -29.68 24.58
C SER A 169 -0.63 -30.04 23.95
N TRP A 170 -0.88 -31.35 23.85
CA TRP A 170 -2.17 -31.88 23.37
C TRP A 170 -3.34 -31.38 24.25
N GLU A 171 -3.08 -31.07 25.53
CA GLU A 171 -4.05 -30.47 26.46
C GLU A 171 -4.47 -29.06 26.04
N THR A 172 -3.54 -28.22 25.56
CA THR A 172 -3.85 -26.88 25.05
C THR A 172 -4.75 -26.97 23.82
N VAL A 173 -4.42 -27.86 22.88
CA VAL A 173 -5.25 -28.08 21.68
C VAL A 173 -6.64 -28.61 22.04
N ALA A 174 -6.71 -29.56 22.99
CA ALA A 174 -7.98 -30.14 23.46
C ALA A 174 -8.94 -29.10 24.07
N ARG A 175 -8.42 -28.06 24.74
CA ARG A 175 -9.22 -26.96 25.31
C ARG A 175 -9.83 -26.02 24.27
N VAL A 176 -9.24 -25.92 23.08
CA VAL A 176 -9.74 -25.04 22.00
C VAL A 176 -10.85 -25.71 21.17
N VAL A 177 -10.97 -27.05 21.20
CA VAL A 177 -11.96 -27.80 20.40
C VAL A 177 -13.41 -27.32 20.59
N PRO A 178 -13.92 -27.06 21.82
CA PRO A 178 -15.29 -26.58 22.01
C PRO A 178 -15.55 -25.19 21.42
N THR A 179 -14.52 -24.34 21.35
CA THR A 179 -14.60 -22.99 20.76
C THR A 179 -14.50 -22.98 19.23
N MET A 180 -14.12 -24.09 18.60
CA MET A 180 -13.99 -24.16 17.13
C MET A 180 -15.32 -24.07 16.38
N ASP A 181 -16.44 -24.45 16.99
CA ASP A 181 -17.76 -24.41 16.34
C ASP A 181 -18.37 -23.00 16.28
N ALA A 182 -17.81 -22.05 17.03
CA ALA A 182 -18.10 -20.62 16.90
C ALA A 182 -17.35 -19.95 15.74
N VAL A 183 -16.33 -20.60 15.18
CA VAL A 183 -15.59 -20.12 14.01
C VAL A 183 -16.35 -20.50 12.75
N VAL A 184 -16.54 -19.53 11.86
CA VAL A 184 -17.36 -19.68 10.65
C VAL A 184 -16.59 -19.27 9.40
N LYS A 185 -16.86 -19.94 8.29
CA LYS A 185 -16.29 -19.55 6.99
C LYS A 185 -17.15 -18.49 6.35
N VAL A 186 -16.55 -17.33 6.08
CA VAL A 186 -17.17 -16.21 5.36
C VAL A 186 -16.96 -16.44 3.86
N PHE A 187 -18.02 -16.17 3.08
CA PHE A 187 -17.98 -16.13 1.62
C PHE A 187 -18.53 -14.77 1.18
N CYS A 188 -17.68 -13.91 0.63
CA CYS A 188 -18.10 -12.63 0.06
C CYS A 188 -18.09 -12.70 -1.47
N VAL A 189 -19.04 -12.01 -2.09
CA VAL A 189 -19.08 -11.74 -3.54
C VAL A 189 -18.83 -10.25 -3.73
N HIS A 190 -17.73 -9.89 -4.37
CA HIS A 190 -17.23 -8.51 -4.49
C HIS A 190 -17.57 -7.92 -5.86
N THR A 191 -17.89 -6.63 -5.92
CA THR A 191 -18.07 -5.88 -7.17
C THR A 191 -17.50 -4.48 -7.03
N GLU A 192 -16.18 -4.40 -7.12
CA GLU A 192 -15.39 -3.17 -6.97
C GLU A 192 -15.76 -2.09 -8.01
N PRO A 193 -15.62 -0.79 -7.69
CA PRO A 193 -15.50 0.24 -8.70
C PRO A 193 -14.27 0.00 -9.58
N ASN A 194 -14.37 0.34 -10.86
CA ASN A 194 -13.19 0.64 -11.66
C ASN A 194 -12.83 2.11 -11.42
N PHE A 195 -11.70 2.42 -10.78
CA PHE A 195 -11.37 3.82 -10.47
C PHE A 195 -10.84 4.57 -11.71
N SER A 196 -10.23 3.86 -12.64
CA SER A 196 -9.77 4.35 -13.96
C SER A 196 -10.94 4.69 -14.90
N LEU A 197 -12.06 3.98 -14.77
CA LEU A 197 -13.30 4.21 -15.52
C LEU A 197 -14.47 4.28 -14.53
N PRO A 198 -14.62 5.40 -13.78
CA PRO A 198 -15.45 5.49 -12.56
C PRO A 198 -16.95 5.23 -12.74
N TRP A 199 -17.45 5.27 -13.98
CA TRP A 199 -18.81 4.83 -14.35
C TRP A 199 -18.99 3.30 -14.41
N GLN A 200 -17.92 2.51 -14.26
CA GLN A 200 -17.93 1.05 -14.37
C GLN A 200 -17.67 0.35 -13.04
N ARG A 201 -18.08 -0.93 -12.99
CA ARG A 201 -17.65 -1.90 -11.97
C ARG A 201 -16.70 -2.91 -12.60
N LYS A 202 -15.73 -3.40 -11.82
CA LYS A 202 -14.89 -4.53 -12.23
C LYS A 202 -15.72 -5.81 -12.30
N ARG A 203 -15.19 -6.84 -12.99
CA ARG A 203 -15.82 -8.16 -13.06
C ARG A 203 -16.01 -8.75 -11.65
N GLN A 204 -17.24 -9.16 -11.35
CA GLN A 204 -17.59 -9.81 -10.08
C GLN A 204 -16.73 -11.07 -9.83
N TYR A 205 -16.29 -11.24 -8.58
CA TYR A 205 -15.59 -12.43 -8.10
C TYR A 205 -16.04 -12.80 -6.68
N SER A 206 -15.60 -13.94 -6.19
CA SER A 206 -15.90 -14.42 -4.83
C SER A 206 -14.62 -14.73 -4.07
N SER A 207 -14.59 -14.36 -2.79
CA SER A 207 -13.53 -14.72 -1.85
C SER A 207 -14.03 -15.73 -0.82
N GLY A 208 -13.10 -16.25 -0.02
CA GLY A 208 -13.41 -17.00 1.19
C GLY A 208 -12.43 -16.62 2.30
N SER A 209 -12.95 -16.32 3.48
CA SER A 209 -12.16 -15.95 4.66
C SER A 209 -12.82 -16.46 5.94
N SER A 210 -12.33 -16.01 7.10
CA SER A 210 -12.77 -16.48 8.41
C SER A 210 -13.57 -15.40 9.14
N GLY A 211 -14.40 -15.86 10.07
CA GLY A 211 -15.09 -15.03 11.04
C GLY A 211 -15.45 -15.86 12.27
N PHE A 212 -16.04 -15.24 13.28
CA PHE A 212 -16.50 -15.95 14.48
C PHE A 212 -17.69 -15.29 15.16
N ILE A 213 -18.50 -16.11 15.81
CA ILE A 213 -19.71 -15.73 16.52
C ILE A 213 -19.37 -15.13 17.88
N ILE A 214 -19.95 -13.96 18.17
CA ILE A 214 -19.87 -13.27 19.46
C ILE A 214 -21.28 -13.02 20.03
N GLY A 215 -21.35 -12.48 21.25
CA GLY A 215 -22.62 -12.13 21.90
C GLY A 215 -23.51 -11.19 21.07
N GLY A 216 -24.82 -11.26 21.30
CA GLY A 216 -25.79 -10.37 20.65
C GLY A 216 -26.13 -10.71 19.19
N LYS A 217 -25.99 -11.97 18.77
CA LYS A 217 -26.25 -12.43 17.39
C LYS A 217 -25.44 -11.67 16.33
N ARG A 218 -24.12 -11.59 16.57
CA ARG A 218 -23.16 -10.93 15.68
C ARG A 218 -22.04 -11.89 15.32
N VAL A 219 -21.45 -11.70 14.14
CA VAL A 219 -20.21 -12.33 13.69
C VAL A 219 -19.19 -11.22 13.42
N LEU A 220 -17.94 -11.41 13.84
CA LEU A 220 -16.83 -10.56 13.45
C LEU A 220 -16.00 -11.20 12.33
N THR A 221 -15.43 -10.36 11.48
CA THR A 221 -14.45 -10.68 10.44
C THR A 221 -13.66 -9.40 10.09
N ASN A 222 -12.76 -9.43 9.12
CA ASN A 222 -12.04 -8.22 8.66
C ASN A 222 -12.90 -7.33 7.75
N ALA A 223 -12.54 -6.05 7.61
CA ALA A 223 -13.17 -5.14 6.67
C ALA A 223 -12.90 -5.56 5.22
N HIS A 224 -11.65 -5.90 4.88
CA HIS A 224 -11.27 -6.34 3.53
C HIS A 224 -12.00 -7.63 3.11
N SER A 225 -12.33 -8.50 4.07
CA SER A 225 -13.08 -9.74 3.81
C SER A 225 -14.50 -9.50 3.28
N VAL A 226 -15.04 -8.29 3.44
CA VAL A 226 -16.37 -7.89 2.94
C VAL A 226 -16.34 -6.55 2.18
N GLU A 227 -15.18 -6.11 1.69
CA GLU A 227 -15.11 -4.85 0.93
C GLU A 227 -15.89 -4.94 -0.39
N HIS A 228 -16.59 -3.86 -0.76
CA HIS A 228 -17.41 -3.80 -1.98
C HIS A 228 -18.37 -4.99 -2.16
N HIS A 229 -18.93 -5.51 -1.05
CA HIS A 229 -19.81 -6.68 -1.04
C HIS A 229 -21.11 -6.45 -1.84
N THR A 230 -21.50 -7.43 -2.65
CA THR A 230 -22.85 -7.55 -3.22
C THR A 230 -23.65 -8.66 -2.54
N GLN A 231 -22.98 -9.65 -1.94
CA GLN A 231 -23.60 -10.70 -1.14
C GLN A 231 -22.56 -11.26 -0.16
N VAL A 232 -22.95 -11.40 1.11
CA VAL A 232 -22.14 -12.10 2.13
C VAL A 232 -22.92 -13.33 2.59
N LYS A 233 -22.20 -14.44 2.79
CA LYS A 233 -22.71 -15.69 3.35
C LYS A 233 -21.75 -16.21 4.41
N VAL A 234 -22.28 -16.94 5.38
CA VAL A 234 -21.49 -17.63 6.42
C VAL A 234 -21.88 -19.11 6.52
N LYS A 235 -20.91 -19.95 6.88
CA LYS A 235 -21.06 -21.40 7.02
C LYS A 235 -20.47 -21.84 8.36
N LYS A 236 -21.26 -22.55 9.17
CA LYS A 236 -20.80 -23.17 10.43
C LYS A 236 -19.85 -24.34 10.14
N ARG A 237 -18.93 -24.63 11.05
CA ARG A 237 -18.22 -25.91 11.11
C ARG A 237 -19.24 -27.07 11.15
N GLY A 238 -18.95 -28.17 10.46
CA GLY A 238 -19.81 -29.35 10.38
C GLY A 238 -21.10 -29.24 9.54
N SER A 239 -21.61 -28.03 9.29
CA SER A 239 -22.75 -27.79 8.39
C SER A 239 -22.28 -27.70 6.93
N ASP A 240 -23.13 -28.05 5.97
CA ASP A 240 -22.97 -27.77 4.55
C ASP A 240 -23.58 -26.42 4.14
N THR A 241 -24.63 -26.00 4.86
CA THR A 241 -25.51 -24.87 4.57
C THR A 241 -24.78 -23.52 4.68
N LYS A 242 -25.05 -22.63 3.73
CA LYS A 242 -24.51 -21.27 3.65
C LYS A 242 -25.62 -20.25 3.89
N TYR A 243 -25.69 -19.74 5.11
CA TYR A 243 -26.67 -18.74 5.54
C TYR A 243 -26.32 -17.36 4.97
N LEU A 244 -27.32 -16.58 4.55
CA LEU A 244 -27.12 -15.20 4.13
C LEU A 244 -26.79 -14.32 5.35
N ALA A 245 -25.79 -13.46 5.21
CA ALA A 245 -25.37 -12.52 6.23
C ALA A 245 -25.56 -11.07 5.77
N THR A 246 -25.94 -10.20 6.71
CA THR A 246 -26.04 -8.75 6.51
C THR A 246 -24.88 -8.08 7.22
N VAL A 247 -24.19 -7.15 6.54
CA VAL A 247 -23.15 -6.32 7.15
C VAL A 247 -23.83 -5.22 7.97
N LEU A 248 -23.46 -5.12 9.25
CA LEU A 248 -23.95 -4.10 10.19
C LEU A 248 -23.04 -2.87 10.22
N ALA A 249 -21.72 -3.09 10.24
CA ALA A 249 -20.72 -2.03 10.28
C ALA A 249 -19.41 -2.49 9.62
N ILE A 250 -18.68 -1.53 9.04
CA ILE A 250 -17.31 -1.71 8.52
C ILE A 250 -16.44 -0.59 9.08
N GLY A 251 -15.43 -0.96 9.85
CA GLY A 251 -14.36 -0.07 10.31
C GLY A 251 -13.11 -0.31 9.48
N THR A 252 -12.91 0.50 8.43
CA THR A 252 -11.78 0.30 7.50
C THR A 252 -10.44 0.66 8.15
N GLU A 253 -10.43 1.69 9.00
CA GLU A 253 -9.24 2.19 9.70
C GLU A 253 -8.64 1.14 10.66
N CYS A 254 -9.47 0.26 11.24
CA CYS A 254 -9.08 -0.87 12.07
C CYS A 254 -9.20 -2.25 11.39
N ASP A 255 -9.53 -2.30 10.10
CA ASP A 255 -9.80 -3.53 9.33
C ASP A 255 -10.77 -4.53 10.01
N LEU A 256 -11.90 -4.03 10.52
CA LEU A 256 -12.97 -4.84 11.15
C LEU A 256 -14.31 -4.72 10.42
N ALA A 257 -15.09 -5.80 10.40
CA ALA A 257 -16.48 -5.78 10.01
C ALA A 257 -17.35 -6.60 10.97
N MET A 258 -18.57 -6.11 11.20
CA MET A 258 -19.60 -6.78 12.00
C MET A 258 -20.72 -7.26 11.09
N LEU A 259 -21.10 -8.53 11.20
CA LEU A 259 -22.17 -9.16 10.44
C LEU A 259 -23.28 -9.68 11.37
N THR A 260 -24.47 -9.92 10.82
CA THR A 260 -25.51 -10.73 11.47
C THR A 260 -26.22 -11.63 10.45
N VAL A 261 -27.05 -12.56 10.93
CA VAL A 261 -27.73 -13.60 10.15
C VAL A 261 -29.17 -13.72 10.67
N SER A 262 -30.14 -13.58 9.77
CA SER A 262 -31.58 -13.55 10.13
C SER A 262 -32.23 -14.95 10.27
N ASN A 263 -31.52 -16.03 9.93
CA ASN A 263 -32.01 -17.39 10.19
C ASN A 263 -31.57 -17.84 11.59
N GLU A 264 -32.53 -18.17 12.44
CA GLU A 264 -32.31 -18.64 13.82
C GLU A 264 -31.49 -19.93 13.90
N GLU A 265 -31.67 -20.83 12.93
CA GLU A 265 -30.93 -22.09 12.76
C GLU A 265 -29.40 -21.90 12.73
N PHE A 266 -28.92 -20.73 12.28
CA PHE A 266 -27.50 -20.38 12.33
C PHE A 266 -26.98 -20.19 13.76
N TRP A 267 -27.80 -19.65 14.67
CA TRP A 267 -27.43 -19.41 16.07
C TRP A 267 -27.63 -20.66 16.95
N GLU A 268 -28.46 -21.62 16.52
CA GLU A 268 -28.68 -22.87 17.25
C GLU A 268 -27.40 -23.69 17.43
N GLY A 269 -27.20 -24.22 18.64
CA GLY A 269 -26.12 -25.14 19.01
C GLY A 269 -24.74 -24.49 19.20
N VAL A 270 -24.58 -23.17 19.02
CA VAL A 270 -23.28 -22.49 19.11
C VAL A 270 -23.18 -21.60 20.35
N SER A 271 -22.11 -21.76 21.13
CA SER A 271 -21.73 -20.81 22.17
C SER A 271 -20.88 -19.69 21.57
N PRO A 272 -21.17 -18.40 21.82
CA PRO A 272 -20.35 -17.29 21.33
C PRO A 272 -18.98 -17.26 22.02
N LEU A 273 -17.98 -16.70 21.34
CA LEU A 273 -16.66 -16.51 21.93
C LEU A 273 -16.65 -15.35 22.93
N GLU A 274 -15.94 -15.56 24.04
CA GLU A 274 -15.60 -14.52 25.01
C GLU A 274 -14.22 -13.94 24.72
N PHE A 275 -14.07 -12.63 24.88
CA PHE A 275 -12.80 -11.93 24.74
C PHE A 275 -11.91 -12.10 25.97
N GLY A 276 -10.60 -12.13 25.74
CA GLY A 276 -9.57 -12.10 26.77
C GLY A 276 -8.95 -10.70 26.91
N GLU A 277 -8.13 -10.53 27.95
CA GLU A 277 -7.25 -9.37 28.08
C GLU A 277 -6.19 -9.37 26.97
N LEU A 278 -5.61 -8.19 26.69
CA LEU A 278 -4.47 -8.07 25.79
C LEU A 278 -3.29 -8.92 26.34
N PRO A 279 -2.72 -9.87 25.57
CA PRO A 279 -1.71 -10.80 26.08
C PRO A 279 -0.37 -10.11 26.37
N ALA A 280 0.51 -10.79 27.11
CA ALA A 280 1.90 -10.40 27.34
C ALA A 280 2.82 -10.91 26.22
N LEU A 281 4.08 -10.45 26.20
CA LEU A 281 5.12 -11.05 25.34
C LEU A 281 5.39 -12.51 25.78
N GLN A 282 5.65 -13.39 24.82
CA GLN A 282 5.81 -14.84 24.98
C GLN A 282 4.54 -15.63 25.40
N ASP A 283 3.38 -14.99 25.58
CA ASP A 283 2.12 -15.71 25.77
C ASP A 283 1.81 -16.60 24.57
N ALA A 284 1.40 -17.85 24.82
CA ALA A 284 1.02 -18.80 23.79
C ALA A 284 -0.29 -18.37 23.10
N VAL A 285 -0.29 -18.40 21.77
CA VAL A 285 -1.41 -17.98 20.93
C VAL A 285 -1.74 -19.03 19.85
N THR A 286 -3.02 -19.31 19.68
CA THR A 286 -3.55 -20.26 18.70
C THR A 286 -4.56 -19.55 17.79
N VAL A 287 -4.26 -19.46 16.50
CA VAL A 287 -5.14 -18.86 15.48
C VAL A 287 -5.94 -19.94 14.80
N VAL A 288 -7.25 -19.70 14.61
CA VAL A 288 -8.19 -20.65 14.02
C VAL A 288 -8.94 -20.00 12.87
N GLY A 289 -9.00 -20.68 11.71
CA GLY A 289 -9.63 -20.12 10.51
C GLY A 289 -9.82 -21.13 9.37
N TYR A 290 -10.07 -20.63 8.17
CA TYR A 290 -10.36 -21.39 6.95
C TYR A 290 -9.45 -20.93 5.80
N PRO A 291 -8.40 -21.68 5.44
CA PRO A 291 -7.46 -21.25 4.41
C PRO A 291 -8.10 -21.27 3.01
N ILE A 292 -7.53 -20.48 2.08
CA ILE A 292 -7.97 -20.47 0.68
C ILE A 292 -8.02 -21.91 0.11
N GLY A 293 -9.10 -22.22 -0.61
CA GLY A 293 -9.35 -23.52 -1.22
C GLY A 293 -9.92 -24.60 -0.28
N GLY A 294 -9.69 -24.52 1.03
CA GLY A 294 -10.17 -25.51 2.00
C GLY A 294 -11.49 -25.14 2.67
N ASP A 295 -12.47 -26.06 2.72
CA ASP A 295 -13.69 -25.92 3.54
C ASP A 295 -13.54 -26.52 4.94
N THR A 296 -12.37 -27.10 5.25
CA THR A 296 -11.96 -27.57 6.58
C THR A 296 -11.33 -26.45 7.40
N ILE A 297 -11.53 -26.50 8.72
CA ILE A 297 -10.88 -25.58 9.65
C ILE A 297 -9.37 -25.86 9.72
N SER A 298 -8.57 -24.81 9.87
CA SER A 298 -7.13 -24.82 10.08
C SER A 298 -6.80 -24.17 11.42
N VAL A 299 -5.71 -24.64 12.03
CA VAL A 299 -5.20 -24.16 13.32
C VAL A 299 -3.71 -23.93 13.16
N THR A 300 -3.24 -22.70 13.40
CA THR A 300 -1.81 -22.40 13.57
C THR A 300 -1.56 -21.95 15.01
N SER A 301 -0.34 -22.09 15.51
CA SER A 301 0.00 -21.73 16.89
C SER A 301 1.45 -21.26 17.00
N GLY A 302 1.71 -20.46 18.02
CA GLY A 302 2.98 -19.79 18.26
C GLY A 302 2.90 -18.99 19.57
N VAL A 303 3.67 -17.91 19.67
CA VAL A 303 3.67 -16.97 20.79
C VAL A 303 3.54 -15.52 20.33
N VAL A 304 3.17 -14.64 21.26
CA VAL A 304 3.21 -13.18 21.06
C VAL A 304 4.66 -12.70 21.02
N SER A 305 5.09 -12.22 19.86
CA SER A 305 6.47 -11.78 19.60
C SER A 305 6.69 -10.30 19.93
N ARG A 306 5.67 -9.45 19.75
CA ARG A 306 5.75 -7.99 19.98
C ARG A 306 4.37 -7.35 20.13
N MET A 307 4.31 -6.23 20.83
CA MET A 307 3.21 -5.27 20.75
C MET A 307 3.75 -3.95 20.18
N GLU A 308 3.14 -3.40 19.13
CA GLU A 308 3.57 -2.14 18.53
C GLU A 308 2.38 -1.34 17.96
N ILE A 309 2.62 -0.05 17.70
CA ILE A 309 1.71 0.78 16.90
C ILE A 309 2.11 0.60 15.44
N LEU A 310 1.15 0.17 14.61
CA LEU A 310 1.38 -0.11 13.19
C LEU A 310 0.25 0.45 12.32
N SER A 311 0.57 0.79 11.07
CA SER A 311 -0.41 1.27 10.08
C SER A 311 -1.22 0.10 9.50
N TYR A 312 -2.54 0.10 9.74
CA TYR A 312 -3.45 -0.95 9.29
C TYR A 312 -3.69 -0.88 7.77
N ALA A 313 -3.73 -2.05 7.10
CA ALA A 313 -3.47 -2.14 5.66
C ALA A 313 -4.46 -1.40 4.75
N HIS A 314 -5.75 -1.55 5.02
CA HIS A 314 -6.83 -0.93 4.26
C HIS A 314 -7.20 0.47 4.79
N GLY A 315 -6.73 0.79 6.00
CA GLY A 315 -7.11 1.95 6.79
C GLY A 315 -6.10 3.10 6.81
N SER A 316 -4.81 2.81 6.61
CA SER A 316 -3.69 3.75 6.74
C SER A 316 -3.63 4.52 8.07
N THR A 317 -4.34 4.04 9.11
CA THR A 317 -4.36 4.60 10.46
C THR A 317 -3.46 3.76 11.36
N GLU A 318 -2.71 4.42 12.23
CA GLU A 318 -1.79 3.77 13.16
C GLU A 318 -2.51 3.39 14.45
N LEU A 319 -2.64 2.08 14.70
CA LEU A 319 -3.33 1.50 15.86
C LEU A 319 -2.47 0.43 16.53
N LEU A 320 -2.84 0.03 17.75
CA LEU A 320 -2.20 -1.10 18.43
C LEU A 320 -2.40 -2.38 17.62
N GLY A 321 -1.30 -3.06 17.29
CA GLY A 321 -1.28 -4.42 16.77
C GLY A 321 -0.37 -5.31 17.61
N VAL A 322 -0.65 -6.61 17.58
CA VAL A 322 0.16 -7.62 18.27
C VAL A 322 0.76 -8.55 17.22
N GLN A 323 2.10 -8.60 17.18
CA GLN A 323 2.85 -9.50 16.31
C GLN A 323 2.91 -10.89 16.94
N ILE A 324 2.73 -11.93 16.13
CA ILE A 324 2.85 -13.33 16.53
C ILE A 324 3.75 -14.08 15.53
N ASP A 325 4.38 -15.18 15.94
CA ASP A 325 5.19 -16.03 15.05
C ASP A 325 4.39 -17.18 14.40
N ALA A 326 3.11 -17.34 14.75
CA ALA A 326 2.20 -18.26 14.08
C ALA A 326 1.88 -17.78 12.66
N ALA A 327 2.08 -18.65 11.67
CA ALA A 327 1.80 -18.34 10.26
C ALA A 327 0.32 -17.95 10.02
N ILE A 328 0.11 -16.79 9.40
CA ILE A 328 -1.19 -16.31 8.91
C ILE A 328 -1.23 -16.47 7.39
N ASN A 329 -2.00 -17.45 6.94
CA ASN A 329 -2.26 -17.65 5.51
C ASN A 329 -3.57 -16.96 5.11
N SER A 330 -3.63 -16.50 3.85
CA SER A 330 -4.85 -15.93 3.29
C SER A 330 -6.04 -16.89 3.45
N GLY A 331 -7.17 -16.34 3.90
CA GLY A 331 -8.35 -17.10 4.33
C GLY A 331 -8.47 -17.25 5.85
N ASN A 332 -7.35 -17.43 6.59
CA ASN A 332 -7.39 -17.43 8.06
C ASN A 332 -7.65 -16.03 8.64
N SER A 333 -7.38 -14.97 7.88
CA SER A 333 -7.75 -13.59 8.20
C SER A 333 -9.24 -13.46 8.55
N GLY A 334 -9.54 -12.69 9.59
CA GLY A 334 -10.88 -12.54 10.19
C GLY A 334 -11.21 -13.62 11.23
N GLY A 335 -10.39 -14.67 11.34
CA GLY A 335 -10.51 -15.72 12.36
C GLY A 335 -9.97 -15.27 13.72
N PRO A 336 -10.47 -15.87 14.82
CA PRO A 336 -10.02 -15.52 16.17
C PRO A 336 -8.62 -16.09 16.48
N ALA A 337 -7.90 -15.33 17.31
CA ALA A 337 -6.69 -15.76 18.00
C ALA A 337 -7.04 -16.03 19.47
N PHE A 338 -6.67 -17.20 19.99
CA PHE A 338 -6.97 -17.66 21.35
C PHE A 338 -5.71 -17.72 22.22
N ASN A 339 -5.88 -17.52 23.54
CA ASN A 339 -4.87 -17.86 24.54
C ASN A 339 -5.06 -19.29 25.10
N ASP A 340 -4.16 -19.69 26.01
CA ASP A 340 -4.15 -20.96 26.76
C ASP A 340 -5.46 -21.32 27.50
N LYS A 341 -6.28 -20.30 27.79
CA LYS A 341 -7.59 -20.40 28.47
C LYS A 341 -8.78 -20.43 27.50
N GLY A 342 -8.55 -20.46 26.19
CA GLY A 342 -9.60 -20.47 25.17
C GLY A 342 -10.38 -19.16 25.04
N LYS A 343 -9.82 -18.03 25.50
CA LYS A 343 -10.41 -16.70 25.32
C LYS A 343 -9.83 -16.01 24.09
N CYS A 344 -10.65 -15.30 23.33
CA CYS A 344 -10.26 -14.61 22.11
C CYS A 344 -9.44 -13.35 22.47
N VAL A 345 -8.13 -13.35 22.17
CA VAL A 345 -7.20 -12.24 22.42
C VAL A 345 -7.02 -11.31 21.22
N GLY A 346 -7.52 -11.69 20.05
CA GLY A 346 -7.54 -10.82 18.87
C GLY A 346 -8.11 -11.49 17.62
N ILE A 347 -8.04 -10.79 16.50
CA ILE A 347 -8.47 -11.26 15.17
C ILE A 347 -7.27 -11.29 14.24
N ALA A 348 -7.02 -12.42 13.59
CA ALA A 348 -5.93 -12.58 12.63
C ALA A 348 -6.11 -11.64 11.43
N PHE A 349 -5.04 -10.93 11.06
CA PHE A 349 -4.98 -10.10 9.85
C PHE A 349 -3.57 -10.09 9.26
N GLN A 350 -3.43 -9.52 8.06
CA GLN A 350 -2.16 -9.37 7.36
C GLN A 350 -1.75 -7.89 7.29
N SER A 351 -0.50 -7.60 7.65
CA SER A 351 0.06 -6.23 7.63
C SER A 351 0.77 -5.94 6.30
N LEU A 352 0.73 -4.69 5.82
CA LEU A 352 1.28 -4.26 4.52
C LEU A 352 2.77 -4.62 4.34
N LYS A 353 3.55 -4.55 5.42
CA LYS A 353 5.02 -4.47 5.35
C LYS A 353 5.71 -5.83 5.10
N HIS A 354 4.93 -6.91 4.96
CA HIS A 354 5.44 -8.29 5.07
C HIS A 354 4.75 -9.29 4.12
N GLU A 355 4.38 -8.91 2.89
CA GLU A 355 3.95 -9.92 1.89
C GLU A 355 5.04 -10.98 1.62
N ASP A 356 6.33 -10.62 1.76
CA ASP A 356 7.48 -11.49 1.49
C ASP A 356 8.13 -12.14 2.76
N VAL A 357 7.57 -11.97 3.97
CA VAL A 357 8.23 -12.45 5.20
C VAL A 357 7.46 -13.60 5.86
N GLU A 358 8.00 -14.80 5.74
CA GLU A 358 7.46 -16.00 6.39
C GLU A 358 7.44 -15.88 7.93
N ASN A 359 6.41 -16.48 8.55
CA ASN A 359 6.26 -16.60 10.01
C ASN A 359 6.19 -15.26 10.78
N ILE A 360 5.70 -14.18 10.15
CA ILE A 360 5.26 -12.97 10.84
C ILE A 360 3.74 -12.81 10.66
N GLY A 361 2.99 -13.18 11.70
CA GLY A 361 1.56 -12.91 11.82
C GLY A 361 1.27 -11.64 12.60
N TYR A 362 0.08 -11.07 12.41
CA TYR A 362 -0.44 -9.99 13.25
C TYR A 362 -1.89 -10.29 13.68
N ILE A 363 -2.26 -9.83 14.88
CA ILE A 363 -3.64 -9.88 15.37
C ILE A 363 -4.11 -8.49 15.81
N ILE A 364 -5.35 -8.16 15.45
CA ILE A 364 -6.10 -6.99 15.89
C ILE A 364 -6.51 -7.28 17.33
N PRO A 365 -6.01 -6.56 18.36
CA PRO A 365 -6.18 -7.00 19.73
C PRO A 365 -7.51 -6.54 20.34
N THR A 366 -7.91 -7.17 21.45
CA THR A 366 -9.20 -6.90 22.11
C THR A 366 -9.49 -5.43 22.45
N PRO A 367 -8.54 -4.54 22.80
CA PRO A 367 -8.84 -3.12 22.99
C PRO A 367 -9.37 -2.43 21.71
N VAL A 368 -8.84 -2.78 20.54
CA VAL A 368 -9.27 -2.23 19.24
C VAL A 368 -10.64 -2.80 18.83
N ILE A 369 -10.85 -4.10 19.08
CA ILE A 369 -12.13 -4.78 18.82
C ILE A 369 -13.24 -4.19 19.70
N MET A 370 -13.00 -4.03 21.00
CA MET A 370 -13.98 -3.50 21.95
C MET A 370 -14.26 -2.01 21.69
N HIS A 371 -13.26 -1.24 21.23
CA HIS A 371 -13.48 0.14 20.76
C HIS A 371 -14.50 0.16 19.61
N PHE A 372 -14.25 -0.60 18.54
CA PHE A 372 -15.14 -0.73 17.38
C PHE A 372 -16.57 -1.20 17.74
N ILE A 373 -16.69 -2.18 18.64
CA ILE A 373 -18.01 -2.65 19.12
C ILE A 373 -18.75 -1.54 19.87
N HIS A 374 -18.13 -0.92 20.87
CA HIS A 374 -18.79 0.12 21.68
C HIS A 374 -19.10 1.40 20.87
N ASP A 375 -18.27 1.76 19.89
CA ASP A 375 -18.52 2.85 18.96
C ASP A 375 -19.83 2.60 18.17
N TYR A 376 -19.93 1.43 17.54
CA TYR A 376 -21.15 1.02 16.84
C TYR A 376 -22.38 0.94 17.76
N GLU A 377 -22.25 0.41 18.97
CA GLU A 377 -23.37 0.32 19.93
C GLU A 377 -23.84 1.67 20.46
N LYS A 378 -22.92 2.62 20.66
CA LYS A 378 -23.21 3.98 21.13
C LYS A 378 -23.85 4.85 20.05
N ASN A 379 -23.38 4.71 18.80
CA ASN A 379 -23.68 5.64 17.72
C ASN A 379 -24.60 5.05 16.62
N GLY A 380 -24.87 3.75 16.62
CA GLY A 380 -25.62 3.03 15.58
C GLY A 380 -24.86 2.89 14.24
N ALA A 381 -23.66 3.45 14.17
CA ALA A 381 -22.75 3.46 13.04
C ALA A 381 -21.32 3.61 13.57
N TYR A 382 -20.33 3.21 12.78
CA TYR A 382 -18.93 3.39 13.12
C TYR A 382 -18.46 4.82 12.81
N THR A 383 -17.85 5.51 13.78
CA THR A 383 -17.43 6.91 13.72
C THR A 383 -15.93 7.10 13.50
N GLY A 384 -15.13 6.06 13.79
CA GLY A 384 -13.69 6.04 13.52
C GLY A 384 -12.79 6.38 14.70
N PHE A 385 -11.52 6.06 14.53
CA PHE A 385 -10.47 6.33 15.51
C PHE A 385 -10.00 7.79 15.41
N PRO A 386 -9.99 8.55 16.51
CA PRO A 386 -9.45 9.90 16.52
C PRO A 386 -7.93 9.90 16.41
N ILE A 387 -7.39 11.00 15.88
CA ILE A 387 -5.96 11.32 15.93
C ILE A 387 -5.73 12.67 16.62
N LEU A 388 -4.46 12.98 16.88
CA LEU A 388 -3.98 14.34 17.08
C LEU A 388 -3.24 14.71 15.79
N GLY A 389 -3.81 15.65 15.02
CA GLY A 389 -3.38 16.07 13.68
C GLY A 389 -2.09 16.88 13.68
N VAL A 390 -1.01 16.32 14.25
CA VAL A 390 0.29 16.99 14.39
C VAL A 390 1.42 16.12 13.84
N GLU A 391 2.20 16.67 12.91
CA GLU A 391 3.52 16.14 12.59
C GLU A 391 4.49 16.58 13.68
N TRP A 392 5.28 15.67 14.24
CA TRP A 392 6.18 15.94 15.36
C TRP A 392 7.64 15.55 15.09
N GLN A 393 8.53 15.91 16.03
CA GLN A 393 9.97 15.65 16.01
C GLN A 393 10.45 15.23 17.41
N LYS A 394 11.35 14.24 17.44
CA LYS A 394 12.06 13.80 18.64
C LYS A 394 12.95 14.91 19.24
N MET A 395 13.03 14.96 20.56
CA MET A 395 13.82 15.93 21.34
C MET A 395 15.02 15.28 22.05
N GLU A 396 15.61 14.24 21.44
CA GLU A 396 16.71 13.45 22.03
C GLU A 396 18.01 14.25 22.20
N ASN A 397 18.34 15.13 21.24
CA ASN A 397 19.50 16.01 21.32
C ASN A 397 19.34 17.08 22.45
N PRO A 398 20.34 17.27 23.33
CA PRO A 398 20.24 18.20 24.46
C PRO A 398 20.28 19.68 24.06
N ASP A 399 20.97 20.03 22.98
CA ASP A 399 21.10 21.42 22.50
C ASP A 399 19.75 21.93 21.95
N LEU A 400 19.02 21.06 21.26
CA LEU A 400 17.65 21.28 20.78
C LEU A 400 16.67 21.50 21.95
N ARG A 401 16.76 20.72 23.03
CA ARG A 401 15.97 20.98 24.26
C ARG A 401 16.35 22.32 24.91
N SER A 402 17.63 22.59 25.03
CA SER A 402 18.15 23.81 25.66
C SER A 402 17.76 25.08 24.89
N SER A 403 17.79 25.04 23.56
CA SER A 403 17.45 26.16 22.68
C SER A 403 15.95 26.51 22.63
N VAL A 404 15.06 25.59 23.01
CA VAL A 404 13.63 25.88 23.21
C VAL A 404 13.25 26.14 24.67
N GLY A 405 14.24 26.20 25.57
CA GLY A 405 14.04 26.51 26.99
C GLY A 405 13.43 25.38 27.83
N MET A 406 13.56 24.11 27.40
CA MET A 406 13.18 22.98 28.26
C MET A 406 14.13 22.85 29.46
N ALA A 407 13.55 22.64 30.64
CA ALA A 407 14.31 22.31 31.84
C ALA A 407 14.94 20.89 31.76
N PRO A 408 16.01 20.58 32.52
CA PRO A 408 16.75 19.32 32.38
C PRO A 408 15.95 18.03 32.67
N ASP A 409 14.89 18.15 33.45
CA ASP A 409 13.93 17.10 33.82
C ASP A 409 12.80 16.92 32.78
N GLN A 410 12.46 17.99 32.05
CA GLN A 410 11.39 18.01 31.05
C GLN A 410 11.72 17.16 29.82
N LYS A 411 10.68 16.52 29.27
CA LYS A 411 10.72 15.64 28.10
C LYS A 411 9.49 15.90 27.24
N GLY A 412 9.57 15.57 25.95
CA GLY A 412 8.45 15.72 25.04
C GLY A 412 8.81 15.66 23.57
N VAL A 413 7.85 15.96 22.70
CA VAL A 413 8.05 16.00 21.24
C VAL A 413 7.67 17.37 20.66
N ARG A 414 8.48 17.89 19.75
CA ARG A 414 8.26 19.21 19.14
C ARG A 414 7.33 19.11 17.93
N ILE A 415 6.28 19.92 17.89
CA ILE A 415 5.37 20.03 16.73
C ILE A 415 6.14 20.65 15.55
N ARG A 416 6.11 19.99 14.39
CA ARG A 416 6.62 20.48 13.10
C ARG A 416 5.53 21.17 12.28
N ARG A 417 4.39 20.51 12.10
CA ARG A 417 3.19 20.98 11.36
C ARG A 417 1.93 20.53 12.09
N ILE A 418 0.82 21.19 11.81
CA ILE A 418 -0.51 20.86 12.31
C ILE A 418 -1.44 20.82 11.10
N GLU A 419 -2.31 19.82 11.03
CA GLU A 419 -3.36 19.69 10.01
C GLU A 419 -4.31 20.91 10.10
N PRO A 420 -4.44 21.74 9.05
CA PRO A 420 -5.29 22.93 9.09
C PRO A 420 -6.75 22.62 9.43
N THR A 421 -7.26 21.47 8.97
CA THR A 421 -8.63 21.01 9.21
C THR A 421 -8.91 20.46 10.61
N ALA A 422 -7.88 20.26 11.45
CA ALA A 422 -8.03 19.64 12.77
C ALA A 422 -8.28 20.70 13.88
N PRO A 423 -9.18 20.45 14.87
CA PRO A 423 -9.53 21.44 15.91
C PRO A 423 -8.36 22.00 16.73
N GLU A 424 -7.27 21.25 16.86
CA GLU A 424 -6.02 21.65 17.50
C GLU A 424 -5.29 22.80 16.80
N SER A 425 -5.52 23.05 15.50
CA SER A 425 -4.87 24.13 14.75
C SER A 425 -5.18 25.53 15.28
N TYR A 426 -6.29 25.68 16.01
CA TYR A 426 -6.68 26.93 16.68
C TYR A 426 -5.98 27.19 18.02
N VAL A 427 -5.33 26.18 18.62
CA VAL A 427 -4.77 26.27 20.00
C VAL A 427 -3.30 25.86 20.11
N LEU A 428 -2.87 24.81 19.39
CA LEU A 428 -1.47 24.39 19.27
C LEU A 428 -0.75 25.22 18.19
N LYS A 429 0.58 25.24 18.24
CA LYS A 429 1.43 25.97 17.28
C LYS A 429 2.67 25.15 16.89
N PRO A 430 3.19 25.32 15.66
CA PRO A 430 4.50 24.80 15.30
C PRO A 430 5.58 25.27 16.29
N SER A 431 6.50 24.37 16.63
CA SER A 431 7.53 24.49 17.67
C SER A 431 7.07 24.48 19.13
N ASP A 432 5.78 24.29 19.43
CA ASP A 432 5.37 23.81 20.77
C ASP A 432 6.04 22.46 21.06
N VAL A 433 6.40 22.19 22.32
CA VAL A 433 6.84 20.85 22.76
C VAL A 433 5.73 20.21 23.59
N ILE A 434 5.13 19.12 23.11
CA ILE A 434 4.10 18.38 23.85
C ILE A 434 4.78 17.59 24.98
N LEU A 435 4.44 17.91 26.23
CA LEU A 435 5.02 17.34 27.45
C LEU A 435 4.21 16.15 27.97
N SER A 436 2.87 16.26 28.01
CA SER A 436 1.99 15.20 28.50
C SER A 436 0.63 15.19 27.79
N PHE A 437 0.03 14.02 27.64
CA PHE A 437 -1.33 13.81 27.13
C PHE A 437 -2.17 13.13 28.21
N ASP A 438 -3.30 13.74 28.61
CA ASP A 438 -4.13 13.30 29.75
C ASP A 438 -3.34 13.04 31.05
N GLY A 439 -2.29 13.84 31.28
CA GLY A 439 -1.40 13.71 32.44
C GLY A 439 -0.36 12.59 32.33
N VAL A 440 -0.30 11.85 31.22
CA VAL A 440 0.76 10.88 30.94
C VAL A 440 1.93 11.57 30.23
N ASP A 441 3.10 11.57 30.86
CA ASP A 441 4.30 12.22 30.33
C ASP A 441 4.85 11.52 29.07
N ILE A 442 5.18 12.32 28.06
CA ILE A 442 5.75 11.89 26.77
C ILE A 442 7.27 12.03 26.82
N ALA A 443 7.99 10.97 26.46
CA ALA A 443 9.43 10.98 26.40
C ALA A 443 9.96 11.62 25.09
N ASN A 444 11.25 11.97 25.08
CA ASN A 444 11.92 12.65 23.96
C ASN A 444 11.91 11.87 22.63
N ASP A 445 11.62 10.57 22.68
CA ASP A 445 11.47 9.67 21.54
C ASP A 445 10.03 9.55 21.02
N GLY A 446 9.05 10.18 21.68
CA GLY A 446 7.62 10.04 21.40
C GLY A 446 6.94 8.87 22.12
N THR A 447 7.60 8.20 23.07
CA THR A 447 7.01 7.09 23.81
C THR A 447 6.36 7.53 25.13
N VAL A 448 5.35 6.77 25.56
CA VAL A 448 4.74 6.81 26.90
C VAL A 448 4.93 5.46 27.60
N SER A 449 4.76 5.43 28.92
CA SER A 449 4.77 4.18 29.69
C SER A 449 3.50 3.38 29.38
N PHE A 450 3.64 2.08 29.08
CA PHE A 450 2.52 1.23 28.62
C PHE A 450 2.12 0.17 29.65
N ARG A 451 3.08 -0.68 30.02
CA ARG A 451 2.93 -1.79 30.96
C ARG A 451 4.20 -1.91 31.80
N HIS A 452 4.28 -2.91 32.68
CA HIS A 452 5.47 -3.13 33.50
C HIS A 452 6.71 -3.41 32.62
N GLY A 453 7.64 -2.46 32.58
CA GLY A 453 8.85 -2.52 31.74
C GLY A 453 8.66 -2.12 30.27
N GLU A 454 7.42 -1.86 29.81
CA GLU A 454 7.10 -1.61 28.40
C GLU A 454 6.79 -0.14 28.11
N ARG A 455 7.12 0.30 26.89
CA ARG A 455 6.83 1.64 26.36
C ARG A 455 6.22 1.54 24.97
N ILE A 456 5.31 2.47 24.64
CA ILE A 456 4.59 2.52 23.36
C ILE A 456 4.54 3.96 22.83
N GLY A 457 4.34 4.16 21.52
CA GLY A 457 4.15 5.50 20.96
C GLY A 457 2.92 6.22 21.54
N PHE A 458 3.01 7.53 21.79
CA PHE A 458 1.94 8.28 22.46
C PHE A 458 0.59 8.29 21.70
N SER A 459 0.60 8.03 20.40
CA SER A 459 -0.59 7.81 19.56
C SER A 459 -1.49 6.68 20.06
N TYR A 460 -0.98 5.76 20.89
CA TYR A 460 -1.80 4.80 21.62
C TYR A 460 -2.87 5.47 22.48
N LEU A 461 -2.49 6.46 23.30
CA LEU A 461 -3.41 7.16 24.21
C LEU A 461 -4.49 7.93 23.45
N VAL A 462 -4.16 8.40 22.26
CA VAL A 462 -5.10 9.10 21.36
C VAL A 462 -6.08 8.11 20.76
N SER A 463 -5.59 7.00 20.18
CA SER A 463 -6.43 5.98 19.53
C SER A 463 -7.32 5.17 20.50
N GLN A 464 -7.04 5.21 21.81
CA GLN A 464 -7.95 4.69 22.83
C GLN A 464 -9.22 5.53 23.05
N LYS A 465 -9.24 6.80 22.61
CA LYS A 465 -10.40 7.71 22.72
C LYS A 465 -11.41 7.48 21.60
N TYR A 466 -12.63 7.96 21.77
CA TYR A 466 -13.64 8.01 20.70
C TYR A 466 -13.62 9.33 19.95
N THR A 467 -14.06 9.32 18.69
CA THR A 467 -14.20 10.54 17.90
C THR A 467 -15.17 11.52 18.58
N GLY A 468 -14.70 12.74 18.83
CA GLY A 468 -15.45 13.76 19.56
C GLY A 468 -15.26 13.78 21.08
N ASP A 469 -14.51 12.84 21.67
CA ASP A 469 -14.00 12.98 23.04
C ASP A 469 -13.02 14.17 23.13
N SER A 470 -12.61 14.54 24.34
CA SER A 470 -11.56 15.55 24.56
C SER A 470 -10.39 14.99 25.38
N ALA A 471 -9.22 15.60 25.24
CA ALA A 471 -7.99 15.25 25.93
C ALA A 471 -7.21 16.49 26.38
N LEU A 472 -6.58 16.41 27.54
CA LEU A 472 -5.77 17.47 28.12
C LEU A 472 -4.33 17.38 27.58
N VAL A 473 -3.98 18.27 26.68
CA VAL A 473 -2.65 18.36 26.06
C VAL A 473 -1.85 19.46 26.72
N LYS A 474 -0.75 19.09 27.38
CA LYS A 474 0.21 20.02 27.99
C LYS A 474 1.37 20.28 27.03
N VAL A 475 1.69 21.55 26.82
CA VAL A 475 2.82 21.97 25.97
C VAL A 475 3.73 22.97 26.67
N LEU A 476 5.01 22.96 26.29
CA LEU A 476 5.92 24.07 26.51
C LEU A 476 5.88 24.99 25.27
N ARG A 477 5.64 26.28 25.47
CA ARG A 477 5.66 27.33 24.45
C ARG A 477 6.42 28.54 25.00
N ASN A 478 7.49 28.96 24.33
CA ASN A 478 8.33 30.09 24.78
C ASN A 478 8.86 29.93 26.23
N SER A 479 9.16 28.71 26.68
CA SER A 479 9.50 28.34 28.07
C SER A 479 8.37 28.43 29.10
N GLU A 480 7.14 28.78 28.69
CA GLU A 480 5.94 28.74 29.54
C GLU A 480 5.17 27.43 29.32
N ILE A 481 4.61 26.86 30.39
CA ILE A 481 3.76 25.66 30.31
C ILE A 481 2.30 26.10 30.09
N LEU A 482 1.68 25.57 29.04
CA LEU A 482 0.28 25.78 28.70
C LEU A 482 -0.46 24.44 28.67
N GLU A 483 -1.73 24.43 29.04
CA GLU A 483 -2.62 23.26 28.94
C GLU A 483 -3.84 23.59 28.09
N PHE A 484 -4.20 22.69 27.17
CA PHE A 484 -5.34 22.82 26.28
C PHE A 484 -6.21 21.57 26.35
N ASN A 485 -7.52 21.75 26.56
CA ASN A 485 -8.48 20.65 26.41
C ASN A 485 -8.95 20.59 24.95
N ILE A 486 -8.42 19.62 24.20
CA ILE A 486 -8.57 19.52 22.74
C ILE A 486 -9.63 18.46 22.42
N LYS A 487 -10.63 18.82 21.61
CA LYS A 487 -11.63 17.87 21.08
C LYS A 487 -11.05 17.14 19.87
N LEU A 488 -10.98 15.80 19.95
CA LEU A 488 -10.31 14.97 18.95
C LEU A 488 -11.24 14.58 17.78
N ALA A 489 -10.65 14.38 16.60
CA ALA A 489 -11.36 14.04 15.36
C ALA A 489 -10.60 13.00 14.52
N THR A 490 -11.27 12.40 13.53
CA THR A 490 -10.65 11.50 12.55
C THR A 490 -9.75 12.26 11.55
N HIS A 491 -8.72 11.59 11.03
CA HIS A 491 -7.82 12.19 10.03
C HIS A 491 -8.55 12.45 8.71
N LYS A 492 -8.41 13.65 8.13
CA LYS A 492 -8.91 13.96 6.77
C LYS A 492 -7.76 14.38 5.85
N ARG A 493 -7.22 13.40 5.12
CA ARG A 493 -6.14 13.61 4.13
C ARG A 493 -6.68 14.19 2.83
N LEU A 494 -5.86 15.02 2.17
CA LEU A 494 -6.14 15.56 0.83
C LEU A 494 -6.30 14.44 -0.23
N ILE A 495 -5.48 13.39 -0.13
CA ILE A 495 -5.63 12.14 -0.91
C ILE A 495 -6.07 11.03 0.07
N PRO A 496 -7.34 10.60 0.05
CA PRO A 496 -7.84 9.63 1.01
C PRO A 496 -7.35 8.21 0.72
N ALA A 497 -7.05 7.46 1.80
CA ALA A 497 -6.61 6.07 1.71
C ALA A 497 -7.72 5.10 1.23
N HIS A 498 -8.99 5.43 1.48
CA HIS A 498 -10.16 4.68 1.04
C HIS A 498 -11.38 5.63 0.93
N ILE A 499 -12.37 5.27 0.10
CA ILE A 499 -13.58 6.09 -0.12
C ILE A 499 -14.83 5.53 0.58
N LYS A 500 -14.64 4.84 1.71
CA LYS A 500 -15.70 4.30 2.59
C LYS A 500 -16.83 3.55 1.84
N GLY A 501 -16.44 2.72 0.86
CA GLY A 501 -17.36 1.87 0.08
C GLY A 501 -18.19 2.57 -1.01
N LYS A 502 -18.14 3.91 -1.11
CA LYS A 502 -18.85 4.69 -2.13
C LYS A 502 -18.34 4.39 -3.56
N PRO A 503 -19.11 4.72 -4.63
CA PRO A 503 -18.50 4.91 -5.95
C PRO A 503 -17.49 6.08 -5.91
N PRO A 504 -16.42 6.04 -6.72
CA PRO A 504 -15.58 7.22 -6.96
C PRO A 504 -16.37 8.29 -7.72
N SER A 505 -16.31 9.53 -7.25
CA SER A 505 -16.97 10.67 -7.87
C SER A 505 -16.28 11.04 -9.19
N TYR A 506 -17.06 11.35 -10.23
CA TYR A 506 -16.54 11.74 -11.55
C TYR A 506 -17.46 12.74 -12.28
N TYR A 507 -16.89 13.55 -13.16
CA TYR A 507 -17.61 14.50 -14.03
C TYR A 507 -16.99 14.49 -15.44
N ILE A 508 -17.81 14.63 -16.49
CA ILE A 508 -17.39 14.59 -17.90
C ILE A 508 -18.03 15.74 -18.68
N ILE A 509 -17.18 16.54 -19.34
CA ILE A 509 -17.56 17.60 -20.27
C ILE A 509 -16.64 17.54 -21.49
N ALA A 510 -17.20 17.56 -22.71
CA ALA A 510 -16.48 17.47 -23.97
C ALA A 510 -15.46 16.31 -24.07
N GLY A 511 -15.72 15.20 -23.35
CA GLY A 511 -14.84 14.04 -23.27
C GLY A 511 -13.73 14.12 -22.22
N PHE A 512 -13.46 15.27 -21.60
CA PHE A 512 -12.53 15.35 -20.47
C PHE A 512 -13.13 14.68 -19.24
N VAL A 513 -12.45 13.66 -18.71
CA VAL A 513 -12.87 12.93 -17.51
C VAL A 513 -12.20 13.55 -16.29
N PHE A 514 -12.99 14.19 -15.43
CA PHE A 514 -12.53 14.77 -14.17
C PHE A 514 -12.82 13.81 -13.01
N ALA A 515 -11.81 13.57 -12.18
CA ALA A 515 -11.89 12.66 -11.02
C ALA A 515 -11.13 13.23 -9.81
N ALA A 516 -11.50 12.78 -8.61
CA ALA A 516 -10.78 13.09 -7.37
C ALA A 516 -9.76 11.98 -7.04
N VAL A 517 -8.48 12.35 -6.89
CA VAL A 517 -7.40 11.38 -6.63
C VAL A 517 -7.54 10.80 -5.22
N SER A 518 -7.32 9.49 -5.11
CA SER A 518 -7.34 8.69 -3.88
C SER A 518 -6.32 7.55 -4.00
N VAL A 519 -5.93 6.89 -2.91
CA VAL A 519 -5.01 5.75 -2.97
C VAL A 519 -5.56 4.59 -3.85
N PRO A 520 -6.86 4.23 -3.80
CA PRO A 520 -7.43 3.23 -4.71
C PRO A 520 -7.45 3.68 -6.18
N TYR A 521 -7.50 4.99 -6.45
CA TYR A 521 -7.34 5.54 -7.80
C TYR A 521 -5.91 5.37 -8.30
N LEU A 522 -4.91 5.81 -7.53
CA LEU A 522 -3.49 5.63 -7.87
C LEU A 522 -3.13 4.14 -8.07
N ARG A 523 -3.68 3.25 -7.25
CA ARG A 523 -3.52 1.79 -7.40
C ARG A 523 -4.23 1.19 -8.62
N SER A 524 -5.26 1.86 -9.16
CA SER A 524 -5.95 1.47 -10.39
C SER A 524 -5.17 1.90 -11.63
N GLU A 525 -4.60 3.10 -11.61
CA GLU A 525 -3.80 3.68 -12.69
C GLU A 525 -2.38 3.08 -12.79
N TYR A 526 -1.70 2.92 -11.64
CA TYR A 526 -0.27 2.60 -11.56
C TYR A 526 0.03 1.27 -10.86
N GLY A 527 -0.99 0.43 -10.63
CA GLY A 527 -0.81 -0.93 -10.10
C GLY A 527 -0.42 -0.99 -8.62
N LYS A 528 0.27 -2.06 -8.20
CA LYS A 528 0.73 -2.21 -6.80
C LYS A 528 1.78 -1.16 -6.44
N ASP A 529 2.71 -0.92 -7.35
CA ASP A 529 3.93 -0.11 -7.14
C ASP A 529 3.70 1.39 -7.40
N TYR A 530 2.46 1.87 -7.21
CA TYR A 530 2.04 3.25 -7.45
C TYR A 530 2.89 4.27 -6.66
N GLU A 531 3.48 3.88 -5.53
CA GLU A 531 4.38 4.73 -4.71
C GLU A 531 5.72 5.05 -5.39
N PHE A 532 6.03 4.37 -6.50
CA PHE A 532 7.21 4.62 -7.35
C PHE A 532 6.84 5.05 -8.77
N ASP A 533 5.79 4.45 -9.36
CA ASP A 533 5.43 4.64 -10.76
C ASP A 533 4.44 5.79 -11.04
N ALA A 534 3.74 6.32 -10.01
CA ALA A 534 2.84 7.45 -10.19
C ALA A 534 3.60 8.79 -10.41
N PRO A 535 3.01 9.78 -11.10
CA PRO A 535 3.62 11.09 -11.32
C PRO A 535 4.11 11.74 -10.03
N VAL A 536 5.37 12.19 -10.03
CA VAL A 536 6.06 12.74 -8.84
C VAL A 536 5.27 13.88 -8.15
N LYS A 537 4.50 14.67 -8.91
CA LYS A 537 3.62 15.71 -8.34
C LYS A 537 2.42 15.17 -7.55
N LEU A 538 1.85 14.03 -7.97
CA LEU A 538 0.80 13.35 -7.22
C LEU A 538 1.37 12.63 -5.99
N LEU A 539 2.59 12.09 -6.08
CA LEU A 539 3.30 11.48 -4.96
C LEU A 539 3.72 12.49 -3.88
N ASP A 540 4.26 13.65 -4.28
CA ASP A 540 4.54 14.78 -3.37
C ASP A 540 3.28 15.18 -2.58
N LYS A 541 2.13 15.26 -3.25
CA LYS A 541 0.84 15.56 -2.63
C LYS A 541 0.30 14.41 -1.76
N LEU A 542 0.53 13.15 -2.14
CA LEU A 542 0.17 11.98 -1.33
C LEU A 542 0.95 11.91 -0.01
N LEU A 543 2.24 12.27 -0.05
CA LEU A 543 3.18 12.06 1.06
C LEU A 543 3.34 13.29 1.96
N HIS A 544 3.10 14.51 1.45
CA HIS A 544 3.49 15.75 2.13
C HIS A 544 2.42 16.85 2.19
N ALA A 545 1.38 16.80 1.35
CA ALA A 545 0.31 17.80 1.38
C ALA A 545 -0.73 17.49 2.47
N MET A 546 -1.10 18.54 3.22
CA MET A 546 -2.23 18.54 4.15
C MET A 546 -3.45 19.12 3.42
N ALA A 547 -4.66 18.88 3.93
CA ALA A 547 -5.84 19.59 3.44
C ALA A 547 -5.92 20.97 4.11
N GLU A 548 -6.00 22.04 3.32
CA GLU A 548 -6.14 23.42 3.83
C GLU A 548 -7.61 23.75 4.15
N SER A 549 -8.55 23.06 3.52
CA SER A 549 -9.98 23.16 3.82
C SER A 549 -10.67 21.80 3.95
N VAL A 550 -11.77 21.74 4.71
CA VAL A 550 -12.39 20.47 5.12
C VAL A 550 -12.77 19.61 3.91
N ASP A 551 -13.44 20.15 2.90
CA ASP A 551 -13.92 19.38 1.75
C ASP A 551 -13.03 19.54 0.51
N GLU A 552 -11.73 19.76 0.70
CA GLU A 552 -10.74 19.83 -0.38
C GLU A 552 -10.51 18.47 -1.04
N GLN A 553 -10.27 18.46 -2.34
CA GLN A 553 -9.90 17.27 -3.11
C GLN A 553 -8.90 17.63 -4.21
N LEU A 554 -7.89 16.80 -4.41
CA LEU A 554 -7.01 16.88 -5.57
C LEU A 554 -7.77 16.39 -6.81
N VAL A 555 -8.28 17.34 -7.62
CA VAL A 555 -8.99 17.05 -8.89
C VAL A 555 -7.99 16.92 -10.04
N VAL A 556 -8.08 15.85 -10.83
CA VAL A 556 -7.31 15.66 -12.07
C VAL A 556 -8.23 15.56 -13.28
N VAL A 557 -7.69 15.95 -14.45
CA VAL A 557 -8.07 15.29 -15.71
C VAL A 557 -7.48 13.89 -15.65
N SER A 558 -8.33 12.88 -15.54
CA SER A 558 -7.96 11.46 -15.57
C SER A 558 -7.45 11.09 -16.96
N GLN A 559 -8.27 11.34 -17.98
CA GLN A 559 -8.04 11.06 -19.40
C GLN A 559 -8.96 11.94 -20.26
N VAL A 560 -8.71 11.96 -21.57
CA VAL A 560 -9.59 12.60 -22.57
C VAL A 560 -10.18 11.54 -23.52
N LEU A 561 -11.51 11.49 -23.58
CA LEU A 561 -12.26 10.66 -24.52
C LEU A 561 -12.27 11.35 -25.89
N VAL A 562 -11.39 10.89 -26.77
CA VAL A 562 -11.03 11.55 -28.04
C VAL A 562 -12.24 11.80 -28.95
N ALA A 563 -12.43 13.06 -29.33
CA ALA A 563 -13.44 13.52 -30.28
C ALA A 563 -13.05 14.89 -30.88
N ASP A 564 -13.61 15.27 -32.02
CA ASP A 564 -13.30 16.51 -32.76
C ASP A 564 -13.32 17.79 -31.89
N VAL A 565 -14.13 17.82 -30.82
CA VAL A 565 -14.25 18.94 -29.87
C VAL A 565 -13.03 19.12 -28.94
N ASN A 566 -12.21 18.08 -28.77
CA ASN A 566 -11.04 18.05 -27.86
C ASN A 566 -9.71 17.80 -28.59
N ILE A 567 -9.67 18.03 -29.90
CA ILE A 567 -8.48 17.88 -30.74
C ILE A 567 -7.27 18.66 -30.21
N GLY A 568 -6.11 18.00 -30.12
CA GLY A 568 -4.87 18.54 -29.56
C GLY A 568 -4.73 18.42 -28.03
N TYR A 569 -5.69 17.81 -27.34
CA TYR A 569 -5.66 17.55 -25.89
C TYR A 569 -5.73 16.05 -25.53
N GLU A 570 -5.66 15.16 -26.53
CA GLU A 570 -5.93 13.71 -26.40
C GLU A 570 -5.00 13.01 -25.40
N ASP A 571 -3.73 13.43 -25.34
CA ASP A 571 -2.69 12.84 -24.49
C ASP A 571 -2.69 13.38 -23.04
N ILE A 572 -3.66 14.20 -22.63
CA ILE A 572 -3.74 14.71 -21.24
C ILE A 572 -4.26 13.62 -20.30
N VAL A 573 -3.35 13.12 -19.46
CA VAL A 573 -3.59 12.03 -18.50
C VAL A 573 -3.09 12.41 -17.10
N ASN A 574 -3.90 12.14 -16.08
CA ASN A 574 -3.60 12.30 -14.64
C ASN A 574 -2.96 13.64 -14.22
N THR A 575 -3.37 14.74 -14.84
CA THR A 575 -2.85 16.11 -14.58
C THR A 575 -3.82 16.90 -13.69
N GLN A 576 -3.31 17.53 -12.63
CA GLN A 576 -4.15 18.31 -11.70
C GLN A 576 -4.79 19.53 -12.39
N VAL A 577 -6.08 19.76 -12.11
CA VAL A 577 -6.77 21.04 -12.36
C VAL A 577 -6.51 21.99 -11.19
N LEU A 578 -6.05 23.21 -11.48
CA LEU A 578 -5.74 24.24 -10.49
C LEU A 578 -6.82 25.32 -10.43
N ALA A 579 -7.31 25.77 -11.59
CA ALA A 579 -8.36 26.77 -11.68
C ALA A 579 -9.27 26.55 -12.90
N PHE A 580 -10.46 27.15 -12.86
CA PHE A 580 -11.43 27.19 -13.94
C PHE A 580 -11.90 28.65 -14.14
N ASN A 581 -11.77 29.18 -15.35
CA ASN A 581 -11.99 30.60 -15.68
C ASN A 581 -11.35 31.55 -14.63
N GLY A 582 -10.10 31.26 -14.24
CA GLY A 582 -9.33 32.00 -13.22
C GLY A 582 -9.76 31.81 -11.76
N LYS A 583 -10.79 30.99 -11.47
CA LYS A 583 -11.26 30.68 -10.11
C LYS A 583 -10.62 29.38 -9.60
N PRO A 584 -9.95 29.35 -8.44
CA PRO A 584 -9.32 28.12 -7.94
C PRO A 584 -10.31 26.98 -7.71
N VAL A 585 -9.96 25.78 -8.18
CA VAL A 585 -10.75 24.55 -7.97
C VAL A 585 -10.42 23.99 -6.59
N LYS A 586 -11.44 23.80 -5.74
CA LYS A 586 -11.26 23.24 -4.39
C LYS A 586 -11.53 21.74 -4.31
N ASN A 587 -12.53 21.29 -5.06
CA ASN A 587 -12.95 19.89 -5.12
C ASN A 587 -13.77 19.63 -6.39
N LEU A 588 -14.07 18.35 -6.67
CA LEU A 588 -14.71 17.94 -7.91
C LEU A 588 -16.12 18.53 -8.07
N LYS A 589 -16.88 18.65 -6.97
CA LYS A 589 -18.21 19.29 -7.00
C LYS A 589 -18.12 20.76 -7.37
N SER A 590 -17.20 21.52 -6.77
CA SER A 590 -16.99 22.92 -7.12
C SER A 590 -16.59 23.12 -8.58
N LEU A 591 -15.88 22.16 -9.20
CA LEU A 591 -15.59 22.20 -10.63
C LEU A 591 -16.85 21.95 -11.47
N ALA A 592 -17.62 20.91 -11.16
CA ALA A 592 -18.88 20.61 -11.85
C ALA A 592 -19.87 21.79 -11.75
N ASP A 593 -20.10 22.30 -10.55
CA ASP A 593 -20.98 23.46 -10.29
C ASP A 593 -20.54 24.68 -11.11
N MET A 594 -19.23 24.95 -11.22
CA MET A 594 -18.70 26.06 -12.03
C MET A 594 -18.81 25.85 -13.54
N VAL A 595 -18.64 24.62 -14.06
CA VAL A 595 -18.79 24.33 -15.50
C VAL A 595 -20.25 24.37 -15.93
N GLU A 596 -21.16 23.79 -15.14
CA GLU A 596 -22.59 23.82 -15.42
C GLU A 596 -23.15 25.25 -15.41
N SER A 597 -22.79 26.04 -14.41
CA SER A 597 -23.17 27.48 -14.30
C SER A 597 -22.36 28.43 -15.20
N CYS A 598 -21.44 27.92 -16.03
CA CYS A 598 -20.67 28.77 -16.94
C CYS A 598 -21.52 29.27 -18.13
N GLU A 599 -21.67 30.59 -18.21
CA GLU A 599 -22.26 31.35 -19.33
C GLU A 599 -21.20 32.03 -20.23
N ASP A 600 -19.92 32.03 -19.82
CA ASP A 600 -18.81 32.56 -20.63
C ASP A 600 -18.67 31.81 -21.97
N GLU A 601 -18.18 32.46 -23.04
CA GLU A 601 -18.01 31.82 -24.35
C GLU A 601 -17.04 30.61 -24.30
N TYR A 602 -16.10 30.62 -23.36
CA TYR A 602 -15.08 29.60 -23.21
C TYR A 602 -15.04 28.98 -21.80
N LEU A 603 -14.83 27.67 -21.78
CA LEU A 603 -14.38 26.89 -20.64
C LEU A 603 -12.85 26.87 -20.67
N GLN A 604 -12.20 27.59 -19.75
CA GLN A 604 -10.75 27.58 -19.55
C GLN A 604 -10.42 26.78 -18.28
N PHE A 605 -9.65 25.71 -18.43
CA PHE A 605 -9.09 24.92 -17.33
C PHE A 605 -7.59 25.19 -17.24
N ASP A 606 -7.15 25.78 -16.13
CA ASP A 606 -5.75 25.99 -15.83
C ASP A 606 -5.21 24.76 -15.11
N LEU A 607 -4.25 24.06 -15.72
CA LEU A 607 -3.72 22.78 -15.25
C LEU A 607 -2.32 22.92 -14.64
N GLU A 608 -1.87 21.86 -13.96
CA GLU A 608 -0.46 21.72 -13.58
C GLU A 608 0.47 21.72 -14.82
N TYR A 609 1.77 21.95 -14.60
CA TYR A 609 2.77 22.15 -15.65
C TYR A 609 2.56 23.40 -16.53
N GLN A 610 1.72 24.35 -16.08
CA GLN A 610 1.37 25.60 -16.80
C GLN A 610 0.65 25.34 -18.13
N GLN A 611 -0.03 24.19 -18.26
CA GLN A 611 -0.91 23.89 -19.38
C GLN A 611 -2.26 24.59 -19.19
N ILE A 612 -2.89 25.00 -20.29
CA ILE A 612 -4.24 25.58 -20.31
C ILE A 612 -5.04 24.84 -21.37
N VAL A 613 -6.21 24.34 -21.00
CA VAL A 613 -7.20 23.77 -21.92
C VAL A 613 -8.30 24.81 -22.12
N VAL A 614 -8.59 25.13 -23.38
CA VAL A 614 -9.67 26.07 -23.75
C VAL A 614 -10.63 25.36 -24.71
N LEU A 615 -11.92 25.37 -24.36
CA LEU A 615 -13.02 24.80 -25.15
C LEU A 615 -14.14 25.84 -25.29
N LYS A 616 -14.85 25.90 -26.43
CA LYS A 616 -16.04 26.75 -26.55
C LYS A 616 -17.22 26.11 -25.81
N THR A 617 -17.85 26.85 -24.91
CA THR A 617 -18.83 26.34 -23.92
C THR A 617 -20.05 25.65 -24.57
N GLU A 618 -20.61 26.28 -25.61
CA GLU A 618 -21.77 25.76 -26.36
C GLU A 618 -21.48 24.38 -26.98
N THR A 619 -20.41 24.29 -27.78
CA THR A 619 -20.03 23.04 -28.46
C THR A 619 -19.54 21.96 -27.49
N ALA A 620 -18.88 22.35 -26.40
CA ALA A 620 -18.47 21.45 -25.33
C ALA A 620 -19.66 20.76 -24.65
N LYS A 621 -20.69 21.53 -24.27
CA LYS A 621 -21.91 21.00 -23.65
C LYS A 621 -22.68 20.10 -24.63
N VAL A 622 -22.81 20.48 -25.91
CA VAL A 622 -23.49 19.67 -26.95
C VAL A 622 -22.77 18.35 -27.25
N ALA A 623 -21.46 18.37 -27.52
CA ALA A 623 -20.71 17.18 -27.95
C ALA A 623 -20.67 16.06 -26.89
N THR A 624 -20.83 16.42 -25.61
CA THR A 624 -20.74 15.47 -24.48
C THR A 624 -21.70 14.27 -24.63
N SER A 625 -22.94 14.47 -25.12
CA SER A 625 -23.90 13.37 -25.25
C SER A 625 -23.49 12.31 -26.29
N GLU A 626 -22.77 12.70 -27.35
CA GLU A 626 -22.30 11.78 -28.40
C GLU A 626 -21.07 10.98 -27.93
N ILE A 627 -20.17 11.64 -27.19
CA ILE A 627 -18.98 11.02 -26.59
C ILE A 627 -19.40 9.97 -25.55
N LEU A 628 -20.33 10.31 -24.65
CA LEU A 628 -20.87 9.36 -23.66
C LEU A 628 -21.50 8.14 -24.34
N THR A 629 -22.24 8.34 -25.44
CA THR A 629 -22.85 7.26 -26.22
C THR A 629 -21.79 6.36 -26.85
N THR A 630 -20.75 6.95 -27.45
CA THR A 630 -19.62 6.23 -28.09
C THR A 630 -18.87 5.34 -27.12
N HIS A 631 -18.66 5.79 -25.88
CA HIS A 631 -17.93 5.06 -24.83
C HIS A 631 -18.83 4.23 -23.89
N CYS A 632 -20.12 4.06 -24.24
CA CYS A 632 -21.13 3.34 -23.42
C CYS A 632 -21.23 3.85 -21.96
N ILE A 633 -21.09 5.16 -21.76
CA ILE A 633 -21.09 5.80 -20.44
C ILE A 633 -22.54 6.18 -20.07
N PRO A 634 -23.09 5.67 -18.95
CA PRO A 634 -24.51 5.84 -18.61
C PRO A 634 -24.89 7.25 -18.15
N SER A 635 -23.93 8.09 -17.75
CA SER A 635 -24.18 9.46 -17.30
C SER A 635 -22.91 10.31 -17.35
N ALA A 636 -23.05 11.62 -17.58
CA ALA A 636 -21.94 12.58 -17.56
C ALA A 636 -21.23 12.66 -16.19
N MET A 637 -21.94 12.33 -15.10
CA MET A 637 -21.42 12.48 -13.75
C MET A 637 -21.96 11.40 -12.79
N SER A 638 -21.22 11.18 -11.70
CA SER A 638 -21.65 10.35 -10.58
C SER A 638 -22.85 10.95 -9.83
N ASP A 639 -23.62 10.10 -9.14
CA ASP A 639 -24.90 10.50 -8.55
C ASP A 639 -24.78 11.51 -7.38
N ASP A 640 -23.60 11.66 -6.78
CA ASP A 640 -23.30 12.62 -5.71
C ASP A 640 -23.02 14.06 -6.22
N LEU A 641 -22.76 14.21 -7.53
CA LEU A 641 -22.59 15.51 -8.17
C LEU A 641 -23.90 16.06 -8.73
N LYS A 642 -24.91 15.20 -8.92
CA LYS A 642 -26.26 15.62 -9.34
C LYS A 642 -26.91 16.45 -8.22
N THR A 643 -27.62 17.51 -8.62
CA THR A 643 -28.30 18.48 -7.75
C THR A 643 -29.67 18.02 -7.30
#